data_AF-A0A9E3RIM3-F1
#
_entry.id   AF-A0A9E3RIM3-F1
#
_cell.length_a   1.000
_cell.length_b   1.000
_cell.length_c   1.000
_cell.angle_alpha   90.00
_cell.angle_beta   90.00
_cell.angle_gamma   90.00
#
_symmetry.space_group_name_H-M   'P 1'
#
loop_
_entity.id
_entity.type
_entity.pdbx_description
1 polymer ?
#
loop_
_entity_poly.entity_id
_entity_poly.type
_entity_poly.pdbx_seq_one_letter_code
_entity_poly.pdbx_strand_id
1 'polypeptide(L)'
;MFNYILGRMPMQWKTHIQSCLFAMALLLPISALAQSDAGRAGFGFNAGAAKYFGEFSDNSWWLGGDIFFRYNMMSYLSLQAQFAYANPRFRVNVDNNITRYTDYFGGSAENPNTNAKEGGTFPNGTAISGANENNRNNTRIFSYEVLASLNLLPGEKFVPYIFGGVGLMSYQVRPGLAGGGGLGAGGSVGVLPGQSAGLYKTEGLNGGLVFPVGGGFELYLSDDLVLNGRATYRFTGTDYLDDYKPGTMKVAGNPGGAVLAAPSGIDAGGNDAFFTTGLGFTYYVFGDADFDKDGVSNAQEKQLGTDENNPDTDGDGLPDGYEYRGLRNTPKGFSEEYIAALPKDAQRTDPKKPDTDGDGLNDKDEIVLHKTNPISADTDGDRMKDGEEIARKTNPLNADTDGDGLIDGDEVDTYKTDPLNTDTDKDGLTDGDEVKKYSTSPTAADTDKDGINDGEEVNKTKTNPTKEDSDSDGLTDGAELQQYKTNPTNIDSDGDGLNDGEEVNKYKTNPNNVDTDGDGLKDGEEVNTYKTNPANVDSDGDKVNDGEEVNKYKTNPTNVDSDGDGLKDGEEINGYGPKLVKTNPNAADTDGDKLSDAKEQNDIGTDPNNPDTDGDTVKDGDDGCPLTPGIAQATATTRAGCPEAPKIKIGTKTDFPDILFIVNTDEFNYEEPGTRPSLAKLLEYVNQCDNLQVGLEGHASSEGNPKRNQELSDLRAKRVKTWLIEQGVKPEKLVGAIGYGSSQLKVQEPTAAAAKKMKKEEVEAVRKQNRRITVVVKRACD
;
A
#
# COMPACT_ATOMS: atom_id res chain seq x y z
N MET A 1 4.38 -17.47 75.93
CA MET A 1 3.08 -17.94 76.47
C MET A 1 2.78 -19.39 76.04
N PHE A 2 2.89 -19.74 74.75
CA PHE A 2 2.70 -21.10 74.23
C PHE A 2 3.62 -22.17 74.88
N ASN A 3 4.91 -21.84 75.11
CA ASN A 3 5.85 -22.71 75.83
C ASN A 3 5.57 -22.86 77.34
N TYR A 4 4.83 -21.91 77.94
CA TYR A 4 4.40 -21.98 79.34
C TYR A 4 3.19 -22.92 79.50
N ILE A 5 2.32 -22.95 78.48
CA ILE A 5 1.12 -23.79 78.41
C ILE A 5 1.48 -25.28 78.20
N LEU A 6 2.47 -25.58 77.34
CA LEU A 6 2.97 -26.94 77.12
C LEU A 6 3.75 -27.51 78.32
N GLY A 7 4.26 -26.67 79.21
CA GLY A 7 5.06 -27.06 80.37
C GLY A 7 4.27 -27.74 81.50
N ARG A 8 2.94 -27.52 81.57
CA ARG A 8 2.08 -28.02 82.68
C ARG A 8 1.06 -29.10 82.29
N MET A 9 1.03 -29.54 81.02
CA MET A 9 0.12 -30.62 80.60
C MET A 9 0.70 -32.03 80.88
N PRO A 10 -0.12 -32.99 81.35
CA PRO A 10 0.29 -34.39 81.49
C PRO A 10 0.82 -34.98 80.18
N MET A 11 1.92 -35.73 80.24
CA MET A 11 2.66 -36.23 79.07
C MET A 11 1.82 -37.06 78.09
N GLN A 12 0.73 -37.68 78.56
CA GLN A 12 -0.19 -38.50 77.75
C GLN A 12 -1.06 -37.68 76.78
N TRP A 13 -1.29 -36.40 77.06
CA TRP A 13 -2.07 -35.52 76.17
C TRP A 13 -1.26 -34.95 75.01
N LYS A 14 0.07 -34.85 75.16
CA LYS A 14 0.97 -34.36 74.10
C LYS A 14 1.00 -35.30 72.90
N THR A 15 0.96 -36.61 73.16
CA THR A 15 0.98 -37.65 72.13
C THR A 15 -0.36 -37.76 71.39
N HIS A 16 -1.50 -37.59 72.06
CA HIS A 16 -2.82 -37.69 71.41
C HIS A 16 -3.18 -36.48 70.52
N ILE A 17 -2.71 -35.28 70.85
CA ILE A 17 -2.93 -34.07 70.04
C ILE A 17 -2.14 -34.12 68.73
N GLN A 18 -0.88 -34.59 68.76
CA GLN A 18 -0.09 -34.80 67.55
C GLN A 18 -0.67 -35.89 66.64
N SER A 19 -1.22 -36.97 67.22
CA SER A 19 -1.85 -38.04 66.44
C SER A 19 -3.20 -37.64 65.81
N CYS A 20 -4.00 -36.78 66.46
CA CYS A 20 -5.24 -36.26 65.87
C CYS A 20 -4.99 -35.25 64.74
N LEU A 21 -3.98 -34.37 64.89
CA LEU A 21 -3.58 -33.43 63.85
C LEU A 21 -3.05 -34.12 62.59
N PHE A 22 -2.38 -35.28 62.74
CA PHE A 22 -1.86 -36.06 61.62
C PHE A 22 -2.93 -36.95 60.96
N ALA A 23 -3.91 -37.44 61.72
CA ALA A 23 -4.99 -38.29 61.20
C ALA A 23 -6.08 -37.50 60.44
N MET A 24 -6.27 -36.21 60.73
CA MET A 24 -7.24 -35.35 60.03
C MET A 24 -6.77 -34.87 58.65
N ALA A 25 -5.47 -34.98 58.34
CA ALA A 25 -4.89 -34.56 57.07
C ALA A 25 -5.05 -35.59 55.93
N LEU A 26 -5.66 -36.76 56.19
CA LEU A 26 -5.61 -37.91 55.28
C LEU A 26 -6.98 -38.45 54.81
N LEU A 27 -8.08 -37.73 55.02
CA LEU A 27 -9.40 -38.15 54.52
C LEU A 27 -10.17 -36.96 53.94
N LEU A 28 -10.03 -36.78 52.61
CA LEU A 28 -11.08 -36.59 51.59
C LEU A 28 -10.53 -35.72 50.43
N PRO A 29 -10.59 -36.19 49.16
CA PRO A 29 -10.56 -35.29 48.02
C PRO A 29 -11.99 -34.77 47.75
N ILE A 30 -12.07 -33.74 46.89
CA ILE A 30 -13.21 -33.34 46.04
C ILE A 30 -13.86 -31.98 46.38
N SER A 31 -13.64 -31.08 45.41
CA SER A 31 -14.49 -30.04 44.83
C SER A 31 -14.88 -28.80 45.63
N ALA A 32 -14.72 -27.69 44.91
CA ALA A 32 -15.21 -26.34 45.18
C ALA A 32 -16.73 -26.27 45.46
N LEU A 33 -17.09 -25.13 46.04
CA LEU A 33 -18.40 -24.62 46.51
C LEU A 33 -18.55 -24.69 48.04
N ALA A 34 -18.69 -23.49 48.63
CA ALA A 34 -18.70 -23.09 50.05
C ALA A 34 -17.35 -22.96 50.77
N GLN A 35 -16.93 -21.71 51.02
CA GLN A 35 -15.64 -21.32 51.64
C GLN A 35 -15.79 -20.18 52.67
N SER A 36 -14.74 -19.97 53.49
CA SER A 36 -14.65 -18.84 54.43
C SER A 36 -14.23 -17.55 53.72
N ASP A 37 -15.19 -16.81 53.15
CA ASP A 37 -14.89 -15.57 52.43
C ASP A 37 -14.88 -14.33 53.33
N ALA A 38 -14.16 -13.31 52.89
CA ALA A 38 -14.09 -12.01 53.54
C ALA A 38 -15.45 -11.28 53.42
N GLY A 39 -15.74 -10.39 54.37
CA GLY A 39 -16.96 -9.58 54.38
C GLY A 39 -18.21 -10.32 54.87
N ARG A 40 -18.11 -11.62 55.21
CA ARG A 40 -19.26 -12.42 55.62
C ARG A 40 -19.60 -12.25 57.10
N ALA A 41 -20.89 -12.10 57.41
CA ALA A 41 -21.42 -12.06 58.77
C ALA A 41 -22.41 -13.21 59.00
N GLY A 42 -22.27 -13.91 60.12
CA GLY A 42 -23.07 -15.07 60.45
C GLY A 42 -23.49 -15.14 61.92
N PHE A 43 -24.65 -15.75 62.14
CA PHE A 43 -25.20 -16.02 63.47
C PHE A 43 -25.13 -17.51 63.74
N GLY A 44 -24.63 -17.90 64.90
CA GLY A 44 -24.47 -19.30 65.25
C GLY A 44 -24.66 -19.61 66.71
N PHE A 45 -24.71 -20.91 67.00
CA PHE A 45 -24.77 -21.43 68.36
C PHE A 45 -23.93 -22.71 68.48
N ASN A 46 -23.52 -23.01 69.71
CA ASN A 46 -22.90 -24.26 70.13
C ASN A 46 -23.60 -24.80 71.37
N ALA A 47 -23.82 -26.10 71.42
CA ALA A 47 -24.30 -26.81 72.61
C ALA A 47 -23.39 -28.01 72.91
N GLY A 48 -23.10 -28.24 74.19
CA GLY A 48 -22.25 -29.34 74.61
C GLY A 48 -22.01 -29.35 76.11
N ALA A 49 -20.74 -29.47 76.49
CA ALA A 49 -20.33 -29.74 77.86
C ALA A 49 -19.43 -28.64 78.43
N ALA A 50 -19.50 -28.45 79.74
CA ALA A 50 -18.72 -27.53 80.55
C ALA A 50 -18.04 -28.29 81.70
N LYS A 51 -16.80 -27.92 81.99
CA LYS A 51 -15.99 -28.45 83.09
C LYS A 51 -15.32 -27.33 83.85
N TYR A 52 -15.29 -27.45 85.17
CA TYR A 52 -14.62 -26.51 86.07
C TYR A 52 -13.23 -27.01 86.48
N PHE A 53 -12.29 -26.07 86.60
CA PHE A 53 -10.92 -26.27 87.06
C PHE A 53 -10.61 -25.28 88.18
N GLY A 54 -10.52 -25.81 89.40
CA GLY A 54 -10.14 -25.09 90.60
C GLY A 54 -10.17 -26.02 91.81
N GLU A 55 -10.26 -25.46 93.01
CA GLU A 55 -9.98 -26.05 94.31
C GLU A 55 -10.89 -27.25 94.64
N PHE A 56 -12.15 -27.18 94.19
CA PHE A 56 -13.15 -28.24 94.37
C PHE A 56 -13.46 -29.07 93.12
N SER A 57 -12.58 -29.10 92.10
CA SER A 57 -12.82 -29.86 90.86
C SER A 57 -12.85 -31.39 91.07
N ASP A 58 -13.93 -32.04 90.61
CA ASP A 58 -14.16 -33.49 90.68
C ASP A 58 -14.14 -34.18 89.30
N ASN A 59 -13.53 -33.54 88.31
CA ASN A 59 -13.49 -33.97 86.91
C ASN A 59 -14.87 -34.11 86.22
N SER A 60 -15.95 -33.58 86.78
CA SER A 60 -17.28 -33.71 86.18
C SER A 60 -17.52 -32.76 85.01
N TRP A 61 -18.40 -33.20 84.11
CA TRP A 61 -18.84 -32.47 82.93
C TRP A 61 -20.35 -32.28 83.00
N TRP A 62 -20.82 -31.09 82.66
CA TRP A 62 -22.26 -30.79 82.61
C TRP A 62 -22.58 -29.85 81.45
N LEU A 63 -23.80 -29.32 81.34
CA LEU A 63 -24.23 -28.51 80.19
C LEU A 63 -23.40 -27.22 80.02
N GLY A 64 -22.96 -26.96 78.78
CA GLY A 64 -22.37 -25.69 78.35
C GLY A 64 -22.67 -25.39 76.89
N GLY A 65 -22.46 -24.15 76.47
CA GLY A 65 -22.69 -23.71 75.11
C GLY A 65 -22.55 -22.20 74.92
N ASP A 66 -22.75 -21.74 73.69
CA ASP A 66 -22.69 -20.33 73.33
C ASP A 66 -23.64 -19.99 72.19
N ILE A 67 -24.08 -18.75 72.13
CA ILE A 67 -24.65 -18.12 70.94
C ILE A 67 -23.71 -17.00 70.51
N PHE A 68 -23.51 -16.81 69.21
CA PHE A 68 -22.51 -15.88 68.71
C PHE A 68 -22.89 -15.23 67.39
N PHE A 69 -22.31 -14.05 67.18
CA PHE A 69 -22.23 -13.36 65.91
C PHE A 69 -20.76 -13.36 65.47
N ARG A 70 -20.49 -13.80 64.24
CA ARG A 70 -19.16 -13.88 63.64
C ARG A 70 -19.11 -13.00 62.40
N TYR A 71 -18.03 -12.25 62.24
CA TYR A 71 -17.72 -11.47 61.06
C TYR A 71 -16.33 -11.83 60.54
N ASN A 72 -16.24 -12.28 59.30
CA ASN A 72 -14.98 -12.59 58.62
C ASN A 72 -14.43 -11.29 58.02
N MET A 73 -13.52 -10.63 58.72
CA MET A 73 -12.86 -9.43 58.19
C MET A 73 -12.04 -9.74 56.95
N MET A 74 -11.38 -10.90 56.95
CA MET A 74 -10.59 -11.47 55.87
C MET A 74 -10.82 -12.99 55.88
N SER A 75 -10.46 -13.69 54.81
CA SER A 75 -10.63 -15.16 54.75
C SER A 75 -9.91 -15.88 55.90
N TYR A 76 -8.78 -15.35 56.36
CA TYR A 76 -7.98 -15.90 57.45
C TYR A 76 -8.24 -15.28 58.84
N LEU A 77 -9.02 -14.20 58.95
CA LEU A 77 -9.23 -13.45 60.20
C LEU A 77 -10.71 -13.15 60.43
N SER A 78 -11.24 -13.64 61.55
CA SER A 78 -12.62 -13.39 61.97
C SER A 78 -12.68 -12.70 63.33
N LEU A 79 -13.63 -11.77 63.47
CA LEU A 79 -14.05 -11.23 64.75
C LEU A 79 -15.35 -11.89 65.19
N GLN A 80 -15.50 -12.14 66.49
CA GLN A 80 -16.70 -12.77 67.01
C GLN A 80 -17.13 -12.13 68.32
N ALA A 81 -18.42 -11.83 68.44
CA ALA A 81 -19.07 -11.50 69.71
C ALA A 81 -19.92 -12.69 70.16
N GLN A 82 -19.76 -13.16 71.39
CA GLN A 82 -20.50 -14.32 71.89
C GLN A 82 -21.03 -14.14 73.30
N PHE A 83 -22.17 -14.79 73.56
CA PHE A 83 -22.73 -15.02 74.88
C PHE A 83 -22.62 -16.50 75.21
N ALA A 84 -21.80 -16.84 76.20
CA ALA A 84 -21.56 -18.21 76.62
C ALA A 84 -22.27 -18.52 77.94
N TYR A 85 -22.82 -19.73 78.02
CA TYR A 85 -23.42 -20.31 79.22
C TYR A 85 -22.67 -21.57 79.60
N ALA A 86 -22.30 -21.68 80.86
CA ALA A 86 -21.73 -22.89 81.42
C ALA A 86 -22.40 -23.20 82.75
N ASN A 87 -22.72 -24.47 83.01
CA ASN A 87 -23.27 -24.89 84.28
C ASN A 87 -22.42 -26.02 84.88
N PRO A 88 -21.11 -25.80 85.11
CA PRO A 88 -20.28 -26.81 85.75
C PRO A 88 -20.87 -27.22 87.10
N ARG A 89 -20.82 -28.52 87.36
CA ARG A 89 -21.05 -29.08 88.69
C ARG A 89 -19.70 -29.42 89.28
N PHE A 90 -19.61 -29.38 90.59
CA PHE A 90 -18.43 -29.86 91.28
C PHE A 90 -18.85 -30.51 92.59
N ARG A 91 -18.12 -31.56 92.96
CA ARG A 91 -18.27 -32.26 94.24
C ARG A 91 -17.07 -31.90 95.09
N VAL A 92 -17.33 -31.42 96.29
CA VAL A 92 -16.30 -31.37 97.31
C VAL A 92 -15.90 -32.80 97.64
N ASN A 93 -14.66 -33.20 97.34
CA ASN A 93 -14.12 -34.47 97.83
C ASN A 93 -13.88 -34.38 99.34
N VAL A 94 -14.87 -34.82 100.10
CA VAL A 94 -14.99 -34.65 101.55
C VAL A 94 -13.80 -35.29 102.29
N ASP A 95 -13.24 -36.39 101.79
CA ASP A 95 -12.14 -37.12 102.45
C ASP A 95 -10.79 -36.38 102.43
N ASN A 96 -10.53 -35.55 101.40
CA ASN A 96 -9.27 -34.81 101.24
C ASN A 96 -9.43 -33.29 101.40
N ASN A 97 -10.61 -32.72 101.16
CA ASN A 97 -10.80 -31.28 101.09
C ASN A 97 -11.27 -30.66 102.41
N ILE A 98 -11.91 -31.39 103.32
CA ILE A 98 -12.34 -30.83 104.62
C ILE A 98 -11.14 -30.48 105.50
N THR A 99 -10.15 -31.37 105.56
CA THR A 99 -8.91 -31.17 106.34
C THR A 99 -7.98 -30.15 105.69
N ARG A 100 -8.11 -29.96 104.37
CA ARG A 100 -7.39 -28.93 103.62
C ARG A 100 -8.07 -27.57 103.83
N TYR A 101 -9.30 -27.39 103.39
CA TYR A 101 -10.04 -26.13 103.38
C TYR A 101 -10.89 -25.93 104.65
N THR A 102 -10.23 -26.03 105.80
CA THR A 102 -10.87 -26.03 107.13
C THR A 102 -11.70 -24.76 107.41
N ASP A 103 -11.25 -23.60 106.93
CA ASP A 103 -11.95 -22.31 107.01
C ASP A 103 -13.27 -22.27 106.22
N TYR A 104 -13.41 -23.02 105.12
CA TYR A 104 -14.66 -23.11 104.34
C TYR A 104 -15.71 -23.99 105.01
N PHE A 105 -15.29 -25.15 105.53
CA PHE A 105 -16.17 -26.11 106.20
C PHE A 105 -16.36 -25.82 107.70
N GLY A 106 -15.67 -24.80 108.23
CA GLY A 106 -15.70 -24.34 109.62
C GLY A 106 -15.15 -25.33 110.64
N GLY A 107 -14.32 -26.29 110.20
CA GLY A 107 -13.47 -27.07 111.10
C GLY A 107 -12.15 -26.36 111.33
N SER A 108 -11.39 -26.76 112.34
CA SER A 108 -9.96 -26.48 112.44
C SER A 108 -9.24 -27.73 112.94
N ALA A 109 -7.91 -27.77 112.83
CA ALA A 109 -7.11 -28.87 113.41
C ALA A 109 -7.31 -29.00 114.94
N GLU A 110 -7.72 -27.91 115.61
CA GLU A 110 -7.95 -27.82 117.05
C GLU A 110 -9.42 -27.98 117.45
N ASN A 111 -10.36 -27.74 116.54
CA ASN A 111 -11.80 -27.90 116.75
C ASN A 111 -12.49 -28.43 115.47
N PRO A 112 -12.58 -29.75 115.27
CA PRO A 112 -13.18 -30.32 114.07
C PRO A 112 -14.70 -30.05 114.08
N ASN A 113 -15.21 -29.40 113.04
CA ASN A 113 -16.65 -29.35 112.80
C ASN A 113 -17.14 -30.77 112.54
N THR A 114 -17.82 -31.37 113.51
CA THR A 114 -18.32 -32.75 113.45
C THR A 114 -19.38 -32.98 112.35
N ASN A 115 -19.91 -31.88 111.80
CA ASN A 115 -20.84 -31.87 110.67
C ASN A 115 -20.14 -31.64 109.32
N ALA A 116 -18.84 -31.38 109.27
CA ALA A 116 -18.06 -31.34 108.04
C ALA A 116 -17.76 -32.78 107.59
N LYS A 117 -18.74 -33.42 106.95
CA LYS A 117 -18.67 -34.75 106.34
C LYS A 117 -19.66 -34.85 105.19
N GLU A 118 -19.56 -35.91 104.40
CA GLU A 118 -20.52 -36.18 103.34
C GLU A 118 -21.96 -36.25 103.88
N GLY A 119 -22.89 -35.49 103.29
CA GLY A 119 -24.28 -35.39 103.77
C GLY A 119 -24.45 -34.63 105.09
N GLY A 120 -23.38 -34.02 105.63
CA GLY A 120 -23.41 -33.10 106.76
C GLY A 120 -23.82 -31.68 106.37
N THR A 121 -23.43 -30.67 107.15
CA THR A 121 -23.80 -29.26 106.92
C THR A 121 -22.59 -28.33 107.04
N PHE A 122 -22.52 -27.36 106.15
CA PHE A 122 -21.64 -26.20 106.24
C PHE A 122 -21.95 -25.39 107.53
N PRO A 123 -21.04 -24.50 107.97
CA PRO A 123 -21.21 -23.71 109.20
C PRO A 123 -22.48 -22.84 109.21
N ASN A 124 -22.97 -22.47 108.03
CA ASN A 124 -24.20 -21.69 107.86
C ASN A 124 -25.48 -22.55 107.79
N GLY A 125 -25.38 -23.86 108.03
CA GLY A 125 -26.51 -24.80 108.02
C GLY A 125 -26.89 -25.35 106.64
N THR A 126 -26.26 -24.88 105.55
CA THR A 126 -26.47 -25.41 104.20
C THR A 126 -25.90 -26.83 104.12
N ALA A 127 -26.61 -27.76 103.47
CA ALA A 127 -26.16 -29.15 103.36
C ALA A 127 -24.88 -29.29 102.51
N ILE A 128 -23.96 -30.14 102.94
CA ILE A 128 -22.77 -30.55 102.17
C ILE A 128 -23.18 -31.69 101.24
N SER A 129 -22.83 -31.55 99.95
CA SER A 129 -23.16 -32.51 98.90
C SER A 129 -22.77 -33.95 99.27
N GLY A 130 -23.73 -34.87 99.17
CA GLY A 130 -23.54 -36.32 99.30
C GLY A 130 -22.95 -36.98 98.04
N ALA A 131 -22.71 -38.30 98.07
CA ALA A 131 -22.06 -39.02 96.96
C ALA A 131 -22.92 -39.09 95.69
N ASN A 132 -24.22 -38.83 95.84
CA ASN A 132 -25.20 -38.87 94.77
C ASN A 132 -25.08 -37.65 93.84
N GLU A 133 -25.20 -37.87 92.53
CA GLU A 133 -25.10 -36.82 91.50
C GLU A 133 -26.10 -35.66 91.65
N ASN A 134 -27.22 -35.92 92.33
CA ASN A 134 -28.27 -34.94 92.58
C ASN A 134 -27.94 -33.91 93.69
N ASN A 135 -26.87 -34.16 94.46
CA ASN A 135 -26.50 -33.31 95.60
C ASN A 135 -25.28 -32.44 95.32
N ARG A 136 -24.70 -32.45 94.10
CA ARG A 136 -23.50 -31.66 93.78
C ARG A 136 -23.79 -30.15 93.76
N ASN A 137 -22.83 -29.36 94.22
CA ASN A 137 -22.87 -27.93 94.03
C ASN A 137 -22.73 -27.61 92.53
N ASN A 138 -23.41 -26.57 92.10
CA ASN A 138 -23.35 -26.15 90.70
C ASN A 138 -23.19 -24.64 90.59
N THR A 139 -22.39 -24.24 89.62
CA THR A 139 -22.19 -22.83 89.31
C THR A 139 -22.74 -22.57 87.93
N ARG A 140 -23.67 -21.62 87.82
CA ARG A 140 -24.09 -21.09 86.53
C ARG A 140 -23.18 -19.93 86.19
N ILE A 141 -22.57 -19.99 85.03
CA ILE A 141 -21.67 -18.97 84.52
C ILE A 141 -22.27 -18.45 83.22
N PHE A 142 -22.34 -17.13 83.13
CA PHE A 142 -22.70 -16.40 81.93
C PHE A 142 -21.52 -15.49 81.57
N SER A 143 -21.05 -15.54 80.33
CA SER A 143 -19.98 -14.65 79.89
C SER A 143 -20.29 -14.00 78.54
N TYR A 144 -19.90 -12.73 78.43
CA TYR A 144 -20.02 -11.90 77.23
C TYR A 144 -18.60 -11.65 76.72
N GLU A 145 -18.29 -12.14 75.53
CA GLU A 145 -16.92 -12.27 75.04
C GLU A 145 -16.78 -11.70 73.63
N VAL A 146 -15.64 -11.05 73.38
CA VAL A 146 -15.18 -10.65 72.05
C VAL A 146 -13.91 -11.40 71.73
N LEU A 147 -13.89 -12.09 70.59
CA LEU A 147 -12.83 -12.99 70.15
C LEU A 147 -12.27 -12.53 68.80
N ALA A 148 -10.96 -12.71 68.63
CA ALA A 148 -10.31 -12.72 67.33
C ALA A 148 -9.88 -14.16 67.00
N SER A 149 -10.25 -14.64 65.82
CA SER A 149 -10.00 -16.00 65.35
C SER A 149 -9.14 -15.99 64.10
N LEU A 150 -8.14 -16.86 64.05
CA LEU A 150 -7.30 -17.11 62.90
C LEU A 150 -7.72 -18.44 62.25
N ASN A 151 -8.19 -18.37 61.01
CA ASN A 151 -8.54 -19.54 60.20
C ASN A 151 -7.27 -20.09 59.55
N LEU A 152 -6.96 -21.37 59.79
CA LEU A 152 -5.68 -21.97 59.42
C LEU A 152 -5.65 -22.48 57.97
N LEU A 153 -6.80 -22.87 57.44
CA LEU A 153 -6.98 -23.33 56.05
C LEU A 153 -8.14 -22.54 55.41
N PRO A 154 -7.96 -21.23 55.18
CA PRO A 154 -8.97 -20.42 54.51
C PRO A 154 -9.19 -20.93 53.08
N GLY A 155 -10.44 -21.01 52.63
CA GLY A 155 -10.78 -21.48 51.28
C GLY A 155 -11.12 -22.97 51.17
N GLU A 156 -10.98 -23.74 52.25
CA GLU A 156 -11.36 -25.15 52.27
C GLU A 156 -12.77 -25.34 52.84
N LYS A 157 -13.44 -26.45 52.48
CA LYS A 157 -14.74 -26.82 53.05
C LYS A 157 -14.66 -27.09 54.57
N PHE A 158 -13.51 -27.56 55.04
CA PHE A 158 -13.20 -27.78 56.44
C PHE A 158 -12.15 -26.76 56.90
N VAL A 159 -12.56 -25.80 57.72
CA VAL A 159 -11.72 -24.69 58.18
C VAL A 159 -11.44 -24.81 59.69
N PRO A 160 -10.30 -25.38 60.08
CA PRO A 160 -9.86 -25.32 61.48
C PRO A 160 -9.41 -23.90 61.84
N TYR A 161 -9.71 -23.46 63.06
CA TYR A 161 -9.34 -22.13 63.55
C TYR A 161 -8.89 -22.16 65.01
N ILE A 162 -8.03 -21.21 65.36
CA ILE A 162 -7.62 -20.92 66.74
C ILE A 162 -8.06 -19.51 67.10
N PHE A 163 -8.34 -19.26 68.38
CA PHE A 163 -8.82 -17.94 68.80
C PHE A 163 -8.36 -17.56 70.21
N GLY A 164 -8.39 -16.25 70.45
CA GLY A 164 -8.19 -15.64 71.75
C GLY A 164 -9.03 -14.38 71.90
N GLY A 165 -9.37 -14.02 73.13
CA GLY A 165 -10.20 -12.85 73.36
C GLY A 165 -10.26 -12.39 74.81
N VAL A 166 -11.21 -11.51 75.06
CA VAL A 166 -11.51 -10.96 76.38
C VAL A 166 -13.02 -10.90 76.57
N GLY A 167 -13.46 -11.06 77.81
CA GLY A 167 -14.87 -10.93 78.15
C GLY A 167 -15.11 -10.56 79.59
N LEU A 168 -16.37 -10.39 79.90
CA LEU A 168 -16.88 -10.17 81.25
C LEU A 168 -17.77 -11.32 81.63
N MET A 169 -17.68 -11.76 82.88
CA MET A 169 -18.50 -12.87 83.37
C MET A 169 -19.36 -12.49 84.57
N SER A 170 -20.46 -13.22 84.70
CA SER A 170 -21.28 -13.30 85.89
C SER A 170 -21.41 -14.77 86.26
N TYR A 171 -21.38 -15.08 87.54
CA TYR A 171 -21.62 -16.42 88.01
C TYR A 171 -22.57 -16.44 89.20
N GLN A 172 -23.26 -17.56 89.37
CA GLN A 172 -24.15 -17.83 90.48
C GLN A 172 -23.84 -19.22 90.98
N VAL A 173 -23.19 -19.30 92.15
CA VAL A 173 -23.02 -20.57 92.85
C VAL A 173 -24.33 -20.93 93.53
N ARG A 174 -24.69 -22.21 93.50
CA ARG A 174 -25.90 -22.72 94.12
C ARG A 174 -25.61 -24.01 94.90
N PRO A 175 -26.20 -24.16 96.09
CA PRO A 175 -26.14 -25.43 96.82
C PRO A 175 -26.87 -26.52 96.02
N GLY A 176 -26.40 -27.75 96.11
CA GLY A 176 -27.02 -28.88 95.42
C GLY A 176 -28.34 -29.34 96.05
N LEU A 177 -29.45 -29.21 95.30
CA LEU A 177 -30.56 -30.18 95.19
C LEU A 177 -31.56 -29.64 94.14
N ALA A 178 -31.58 -30.30 92.97
CA ALA A 178 -32.40 -30.05 91.79
C ALA A 178 -32.12 -28.73 91.03
N GLY A 179 -31.50 -28.88 89.86
CA GLY A 179 -31.23 -27.80 88.95
C GLY A 179 -32.50 -27.06 88.50
N GLY A 180 -32.50 -25.74 88.69
CA GLY A 180 -33.30 -24.83 87.88
C GLY A 180 -34.81 -24.93 88.01
N GLY A 181 -35.33 -24.60 89.18
CA GLY A 181 -36.76 -24.38 89.40
C GLY A 181 -37.01 -24.50 90.89
N GLY A 182 -37.64 -23.49 91.50
CA GLY A 182 -37.84 -23.48 92.94
C GLY A 182 -38.67 -24.65 93.47
N LEU A 183 -38.58 -24.80 94.80
CA LEU A 183 -39.61 -25.36 95.69
C LEU A 183 -39.85 -26.88 95.61
N GLY A 184 -38.91 -27.65 96.17
CA GLY A 184 -39.21 -28.92 96.82
C GLY A 184 -39.39 -28.71 98.33
N ALA A 185 -40.57 -29.02 98.87
CA ALA A 185 -41.05 -28.63 100.21
C ALA A 185 -40.37 -29.32 101.43
N GLY A 186 -39.07 -29.60 101.38
CA GLY A 186 -38.36 -30.22 102.51
C GLY A 186 -36.83 -30.15 102.49
N GLY A 187 -36.22 -29.40 101.56
CA GLY A 187 -34.77 -29.21 101.50
C GLY A 187 -34.39 -27.76 101.79
N SER A 188 -33.55 -27.54 102.81
CA SER A 188 -32.98 -26.23 103.13
C SER A 188 -32.03 -25.77 102.02
N VAL A 189 -32.55 -25.08 100.99
CA VAL A 189 -31.71 -24.42 99.98
C VAL A 189 -31.18 -23.11 100.61
N GLY A 190 -30.03 -23.19 101.28
CA GLY A 190 -29.36 -22.05 101.92
C GLY A 190 -28.27 -21.44 101.05
N VAL A 191 -27.88 -20.19 101.30
CA VAL A 191 -26.67 -19.61 100.68
C VAL A 191 -25.44 -20.45 101.05
N LEU A 192 -24.45 -20.59 100.17
CA LEU A 192 -23.19 -21.24 100.53
C LEU A 192 -22.34 -20.31 101.42
N PRO A 193 -21.33 -20.81 102.15
CA PRO A 193 -20.58 -20.03 103.13
C PRO A 193 -19.99 -18.71 102.61
N GLY A 194 -19.38 -18.70 101.42
CA GLY A 194 -18.78 -17.50 100.84
C GLY A 194 -19.82 -16.47 100.45
N GLN A 195 -20.93 -16.92 99.87
CA GLN A 195 -22.08 -16.09 99.53
C GLN A 195 -22.75 -15.49 100.78
N SER A 196 -22.93 -16.30 101.83
CA SER A 196 -23.48 -15.86 103.13
C SER A 196 -22.59 -14.81 103.81
N ALA A 197 -21.27 -14.94 103.64
CA ALA A 197 -20.27 -14.00 104.13
C ALA A 197 -20.16 -12.71 103.29
N GLY A 198 -20.87 -12.62 102.15
CA GLY A 198 -20.84 -11.48 101.25
C GLY A 198 -19.48 -11.27 100.60
N LEU A 199 -18.75 -12.36 100.27
CA LEU A 199 -17.40 -12.29 99.68
C LEU A 199 -17.39 -11.74 98.26
N TYR A 200 -18.47 -11.98 97.52
CA TYR A 200 -18.67 -11.48 96.15
C TYR A 200 -20.09 -10.95 95.99
N LYS A 201 -20.28 -10.05 95.04
CA LYS A 201 -21.61 -9.51 94.73
C LYS A 201 -22.47 -10.62 94.13
N THR A 202 -23.74 -10.72 94.51
CA THR A 202 -24.67 -11.73 93.96
C THR A 202 -25.45 -11.24 92.74
N GLU A 203 -25.24 -9.98 92.34
CA GLU A 203 -25.93 -9.33 91.23
C GLU A 203 -24.91 -8.68 90.27
N GLY A 204 -25.24 -8.66 88.97
CA GLY A 204 -24.41 -8.07 87.92
C GLY A 204 -23.21 -8.93 87.48
N LEU A 205 -22.24 -8.28 86.83
CA LEU A 205 -20.97 -8.88 86.37
C LEU A 205 -20.01 -9.10 87.55
N ASN A 206 -20.34 -10.07 88.39
CA ASN A 206 -19.65 -10.37 89.65
C ASN A 206 -18.44 -11.30 89.51
N GLY A 207 -18.19 -11.86 88.32
CA GLY A 207 -17.07 -12.77 88.07
C GLY A 207 -15.83 -12.14 87.43
N GLY A 208 -15.87 -10.84 87.17
CA GLY A 208 -14.73 -10.11 86.63
C GLY A 208 -14.41 -10.44 85.17
N LEU A 209 -13.14 -10.25 84.80
CA LEU A 209 -12.64 -10.49 83.45
C LEU A 209 -12.46 -11.98 83.17
N VAL A 210 -12.72 -12.38 81.92
CA VAL A 210 -12.34 -13.68 81.37
C VAL A 210 -11.44 -13.50 80.17
N PHE A 211 -10.50 -14.43 80.02
CA PHE A 211 -9.62 -14.53 78.85
C PHE A 211 -9.88 -15.87 78.17
N PRO A 212 -10.87 -15.94 77.27
CA PRO A 212 -11.13 -17.12 76.45
C PRO A 212 -9.98 -17.37 75.48
N VAL A 213 -9.48 -18.61 75.44
CA VAL A 213 -8.57 -19.13 74.43
C VAL A 213 -9.03 -20.50 73.99
N GLY A 214 -8.81 -20.85 72.73
CA GLY A 214 -9.24 -22.15 72.25
C GLY A 214 -9.05 -22.36 70.77
N GLY A 215 -9.74 -23.39 70.28
CA GLY A 215 -9.78 -23.73 68.87
C GLY A 215 -11.09 -24.40 68.51
N GLY A 216 -11.35 -24.47 67.21
CA GLY A 216 -12.56 -25.04 66.66
C GLY A 216 -12.40 -25.34 65.19
N PHE A 217 -13.51 -25.70 64.56
CA PHE A 217 -13.60 -25.89 63.12
C PHE A 217 -14.95 -25.41 62.59
N GLU A 218 -14.97 -25.06 61.31
CA GLU A 218 -16.17 -24.89 60.51
C GLU A 218 -16.15 -25.91 59.37
N LEU A 219 -17.26 -26.61 59.16
CA LEU A 219 -17.52 -27.49 58.04
C LEU A 219 -18.69 -26.90 57.24
N TYR A 220 -18.40 -26.34 56.08
CA TYR A 220 -19.38 -25.70 55.22
C TYR A 220 -20.28 -26.78 54.57
N LEU A 221 -21.58 -26.77 54.87
CA LEU A 221 -22.56 -27.70 54.29
C LEU A 221 -23.20 -27.12 53.02
N SER A 222 -23.30 -25.80 52.96
CA SER A 222 -23.67 -24.95 51.82
C SER A 222 -22.96 -23.60 52.00
N ASP A 223 -23.15 -22.65 51.08
CA ASP A 223 -22.56 -21.32 51.21
C ASP A 223 -22.94 -20.68 52.55
N ASP A 224 -24.21 -20.72 52.94
CA ASP A 224 -24.68 -20.04 54.16
C ASP A 224 -24.78 -20.92 55.41
N LEU A 225 -25.03 -22.22 55.28
CA LEU A 225 -25.18 -23.15 56.41
C LEU A 225 -23.88 -23.91 56.72
N VAL A 226 -23.39 -23.76 57.95
CA VAL A 226 -22.12 -24.32 58.42
C VAL A 226 -22.31 -25.13 59.69
N LEU A 227 -21.78 -26.36 59.74
CA LEU A 227 -21.61 -27.12 60.97
C LEU A 227 -20.32 -26.64 61.66
N ASN A 228 -20.40 -26.19 62.91
CA ASN A 228 -19.22 -25.73 63.64
C ASN A 228 -19.02 -26.51 64.95
N GLY A 229 -17.75 -26.61 65.36
CA GLY A 229 -17.36 -27.20 66.62
C GLY A 229 -16.32 -26.35 67.33
N ARG A 230 -16.38 -26.29 68.66
CA ARG A 230 -15.54 -25.38 69.44
C ARG A 230 -15.16 -25.95 70.81
N ALA A 231 -13.92 -25.72 71.21
CA ALA A 231 -13.38 -25.97 72.54
C ALA A 231 -12.76 -24.68 73.09
N THR A 232 -13.27 -24.19 74.22
CA THR A 232 -12.87 -22.90 74.82
C THR A 232 -12.43 -23.11 76.26
N TYR A 233 -11.20 -22.72 76.58
CA TYR A 233 -10.70 -22.62 77.94
C TYR A 233 -10.72 -21.15 78.37
N ARG A 234 -11.35 -20.84 79.51
CA ARG A 234 -11.47 -19.48 80.03
C ARG A 234 -10.67 -19.36 81.32
N PHE A 235 -9.61 -18.57 81.27
CA PHE A 235 -8.97 -18.07 82.48
C PHE A 235 -9.83 -16.96 83.06
N THR A 236 -10.07 -17.00 84.36
CA THR A 236 -10.94 -16.03 85.02
C THR A 236 -10.12 -15.07 85.86
N GLY A 237 -10.68 -13.91 86.18
CA GLY A 237 -10.11 -12.94 87.11
C GLY A 237 -10.55 -13.15 88.56
N THR A 238 -11.26 -14.25 88.86
CA THR A 238 -11.89 -14.51 90.15
C THR A 238 -11.53 -15.90 90.67
N ASP A 239 -11.51 -16.03 91.99
CA ASP A 239 -11.18 -17.28 92.70
C ASP A 239 -12.41 -17.71 93.51
N TYR A 240 -13.60 -17.50 92.98
CA TYR A 240 -14.85 -17.65 93.71
C TYR A 240 -15.90 -18.42 92.90
N LEU A 241 -15.52 -19.00 91.75
CA LEU A 241 -16.46 -19.77 90.91
C LEU A 241 -17.03 -20.98 91.67
N ASP A 242 -16.34 -21.47 92.68
CA ASP A 242 -16.77 -22.55 93.56
C ASP A 242 -17.23 -22.08 94.96
N ASP A 243 -17.47 -20.78 95.13
CA ASP A 243 -17.85 -20.09 96.38
C ASP A 243 -16.73 -19.94 97.43
N TYR A 244 -15.46 -20.23 97.10
CA TYR A 244 -14.38 -20.17 98.08
C TYR A 244 -13.08 -19.56 97.55
N LYS A 245 -12.54 -18.58 98.30
CA LYS A 245 -11.16 -18.10 98.12
C LYS A 245 -10.36 -18.26 99.41
N PRO A 246 -9.20 -18.96 99.37
CA PRO A 246 -8.36 -19.17 100.53
C PRO A 246 -8.02 -17.86 101.27
N GLY A 247 -8.20 -17.86 102.59
CA GLY A 247 -7.78 -16.73 103.43
C GLY A 247 -8.60 -15.45 103.25
N THR A 248 -9.79 -15.53 102.65
CA THR A 248 -10.73 -14.39 102.55
C THR A 248 -12.07 -14.66 103.24
N MET A 249 -12.29 -15.88 103.73
CA MET A 249 -13.51 -16.28 104.44
C MET A 249 -13.75 -15.41 105.67
N LYS A 250 -14.99 -14.93 105.85
CA LYS A 250 -15.43 -14.24 107.08
C LYS A 250 -16.24 -15.18 107.94
N VAL A 251 -16.30 -14.91 109.24
CA VAL A 251 -17.18 -15.64 110.16
C VAL A 251 -18.64 -15.46 109.74
N ALA A 252 -19.35 -16.57 109.50
CA ALA A 252 -20.73 -16.58 109.07
C ALA A 252 -21.62 -15.75 110.04
N GLY A 253 -22.42 -14.83 109.51
CA GLY A 253 -23.30 -13.95 110.30
C GLY A 253 -22.66 -12.64 110.79
N ASN A 254 -21.38 -12.36 110.48
CA ASN A 254 -20.76 -11.06 110.78
C ASN A 254 -20.00 -10.49 109.55
N PRO A 255 -20.69 -9.74 108.66
CA PRO A 255 -20.09 -9.20 107.42
C PRO A 255 -18.89 -8.25 107.62
N GLY A 256 -18.73 -7.70 108.83
CA GLY A 256 -17.60 -6.85 109.22
C GLY A 256 -16.53 -7.56 110.06
N GLY A 257 -16.61 -8.89 110.22
CA GLY A 257 -15.70 -9.69 111.05
C GLY A 257 -14.29 -9.85 110.45
N ALA A 258 -13.35 -10.30 111.31
CA ALA A 258 -12.00 -10.66 110.89
C ALA A 258 -12.01 -11.79 109.85
N VAL A 259 -11.12 -11.67 108.87
CA VAL A 259 -10.89 -12.68 107.84
C VAL A 259 -10.15 -13.88 108.45
N LEU A 260 -10.64 -15.10 108.19
CA LEU A 260 -9.98 -16.33 108.58
C LEU A 260 -8.67 -16.47 107.81
N ALA A 261 -7.58 -16.78 108.52
CA ALA A 261 -6.31 -17.07 107.88
C ALA A 261 -6.43 -18.35 107.01
N ALA A 262 -5.80 -18.35 105.83
CA ALA A 262 -5.75 -19.54 105.00
C ALA A 262 -5.07 -20.69 105.76
N PRO A 263 -5.57 -21.94 105.62
CA PRO A 263 -4.90 -23.11 106.18
C PRO A 263 -3.46 -23.25 105.66
N SER A 264 -2.54 -23.67 106.53
CA SER A 264 -1.12 -23.87 106.18
C SER A 264 -0.95 -24.90 105.05
N GLY A 265 -0.20 -24.55 104.00
CA GLY A 265 0.03 -25.44 102.84
C GLY A 265 -0.99 -25.31 101.71
N ILE A 266 -1.90 -24.32 101.79
CA ILE A 266 -2.76 -23.91 100.69
C ILE A 266 -2.23 -22.60 100.13
N ASP A 267 -1.82 -22.62 98.87
CA ASP A 267 -1.47 -21.39 98.15
C ASP A 267 -2.76 -20.65 97.78
N ALA A 268 -2.87 -19.37 98.14
CA ALA A 268 -3.97 -18.49 97.73
C ALA A 268 -3.85 -18.02 96.25
N GLY A 269 -3.22 -18.84 95.40
CA GLY A 269 -2.41 -18.36 94.28
C GLY A 269 -2.88 -18.72 92.87
N GLY A 270 -4.15 -19.02 92.64
CA GLY A 270 -4.65 -19.28 91.29
C GLY A 270 -6.09 -18.83 91.11
N ASN A 271 -6.35 -18.15 90.00
CA ASN A 271 -7.72 -17.88 89.61
C ASN A 271 -8.37 -19.13 89.05
N ASP A 272 -9.68 -19.24 89.29
CA ASP A 272 -10.47 -20.33 88.75
C ASP A 272 -10.46 -20.32 87.23
N ALA A 273 -10.73 -21.48 86.64
CA ALA A 273 -10.95 -21.60 85.21
C ALA A 273 -12.11 -22.54 84.91
N PHE A 274 -12.69 -22.37 83.73
CA PHE A 274 -13.65 -23.31 83.22
C PHE A 274 -13.47 -23.50 81.72
N PHE A 275 -13.87 -24.67 81.26
CA PHE A 275 -13.77 -25.10 79.88
C PHE A 275 -15.16 -25.43 79.35
N THR A 276 -15.43 -25.06 78.11
CA THR A 276 -16.62 -25.50 77.38
C THR A 276 -16.21 -26.15 76.07
N THR A 277 -16.91 -27.20 75.67
CA THR A 277 -16.80 -27.80 74.34
C THR A 277 -18.19 -28.07 73.78
N GLY A 278 -18.38 -27.90 72.48
CA GLY A 278 -19.69 -28.11 71.86
C GLY A 278 -19.64 -28.16 70.35
N LEU A 279 -20.78 -28.55 69.78
CA LEU A 279 -21.07 -28.51 68.35
C LEU A 279 -22.34 -27.68 68.12
N GLY A 280 -22.47 -27.10 66.94
CA GLY A 280 -23.71 -26.47 66.51
C GLY A 280 -23.63 -25.93 65.08
N PHE A 281 -24.43 -24.93 64.77
CA PHE A 281 -24.56 -24.40 63.41
C PHE A 281 -24.33 -22.90 63.36
N THR A 282 -23.80 -22.43 62.23
CA THR A 282 -23.72 -21.01 61.86
C THR A 282 -24.49 -20.82 60.56
N TYR A 283 -25.27 -19.74 60.48
CA TYR A 283 -25.93 -19.27 59.26
C TYR A 283 -25.38 -17.89 58.87
N TYR A 284 -24.76 -17.79 57.70
CA TYR A 284 -24.22 -16.55 57.14
C TYR A 284 -25.30 -15.81 56.33
N VAL A 285 -25.35 -14.48 56.45
CA VAL A 285 -26.47 -13.66 55.92
C VAL A 285 -26.04 -12.47 55.04
N PHE A 286 -24.73 -12.23 54.87
CA PHE A 286 -24.18 -11.17 54.00
C PHE A 286 -22.95 -11.73 53.24
N GLY A 287 -22.89 -11.65 51.90
CA GLY A 287 -21.79 -12.14 51.03
C GLY A 287 -22.06 -11.98 49.51
N ASP A 288 -21.02 -12.10 48.66
CA ASP A 288 -21.00 -11.87 47.20
C ASP A 288 -21.99 -12.78 46.44
N ALA A 289 -23.19 -12.27 46.17
CA ALA A 289 -24.12 -12.90 45.23
C ALA A 289 -23.64 -12.68 43.78
N ASP A 290 -23.92 -13.66 42.94
CA ASP A 290 -23.79 -13.65 41.47
C ASP A 290 -25.12 -14.24 40.95
N PHE A 291 -26.01 -13.38 40.47
CA PHE A 291 -27.41 -13.71 40.23
C PHE A 291 -27.65 -14.39 38.87
N ASP A 292 -26.90 -14.01 37.83
CA ASP A 292 -27.00 -14.58 36.49
C ASP A 292 -25.92 -15.62 36.17
N LYS A 293 -24.94 -15.77 37.07
CA LYS A 293 -23.93 -16.83 37.10
C LYS A 293 -22.89 -16.73 35.99
N ASP A 294 -22.60 -15.53 35.53
CA ASP A 294 -21.56 -15.28 34.54
C ASP A 294 -20.13 -15.30 35.14
N GLY A 295 -20.02 -15.29 36.47
CA GLY A 295 -18.76 -15.28 37.20
C GLY A 295 -18.26 -13.89 37.61
N VAL A 296 -19.07 -12.86 37.40
CA VAL A 296 -18.92 -11.51 37.95
C VAL A 296 -19.90 -11.38 39.13
N SER A 297 -19.45 -10.87 40.28
CA SER A 297 -20.38 -10.69 41.41
C SER A 297 -21.23 -9.43 41.24
N ASN A 298 -22.43 -9.38 41.83
CA ASN A 298 -23.30 -8.18 41.79
C ASN A 298 -22.59 -6.89 42.24
N ALA A 299 -21.62 -7.00 43.15
CA ALA A 299 -20.81 -5.86 43.58
C ALA A 299 -19.82 -5.39 42.50
N GLN A 300 -19.30 -6.31 41.68
CA GLN A 300 -18.43 -6.06 40.54
C GLN A 300 -19.21 -5.58 39.33
N GLU A 301 -20.37 -6.19 39.05
CA GLU A 301 -21.27 -5.75 37.97
C GLU A 301 -21.69 -4.30 38.16
N LYS A 302 -22.01 -3.91 39.40
CA LYS A 302 -22.30 -2.51 39.74
C LYS A 302 -21.11 -1.56 39.52
N GLN A 303 -19.87 -2.04 39.62
CA GLN A 303 -18.66 -1.24 39.35
C GLN A 303 -18.38 -1.12 37.86
N LEU A 304 -18.57 -2.20 37.10
CA LEU A 304 -18.48 -2.23 35.64
C LEU A 304 -19.65 -1.45 35.01
N GLY A 305 -20.78 -1.39 35.71
CA GLY A 305 -22.04 -0.85 35.21
C GLY A 305 -22.74 -1.80 34.26
N THR A 306 -22.55 -3.11 34.46
CA THR A 306 -23.27 -4.21 33.81
C THR A 306 -24.54 -4.57 34.60
N ASP A 307 -25.47 -5.30 33.98
CA ASP A 307 -26.76 -5.65 34.59
C ASP A 307 -26.69 -6.96 35.39
N GLU A 308 -26.86 -6.84 36.72
CA GLU A 308 -26.79 -7.94 37.69
C GLU A 308 -27.77 -9.11 37.49
N ASN A 309 -28.63 -9.10 36.47
CA ASN A 309 -29.52 -10.21 36.16
C ASN A 309 -29.42 -10.66 34.69
N ASN A 310 -28.53 -10.06 33.92
CA ASN A 310 -28.37 -10.30 32.50
C ASN A 310 -26.90 -10.62 32.20
N PRO A 311 -26.57 -11.89 31.94
CA PRO A 311 -25.18 -12.34 31.84
C PRO A 311 -24.47 -11.88 30.56
N ASP A 312 -25.10 -11.05 29.74
CA ASP A 312 -24.65 -10.48 28.46
C ASP A 312 -25.32 -9.10 28.33
N THR A 313 -24.69 -8.10 28.96
CA THR A 313 -25.27 -6.79 29.21
C THR A 313 -25.55 -6.02 27.93
N ASP A 314 -24.68 -6.13 26.94
CA ASP A 314 -24.79 -5.38 25.70
C ASP A 314 -25.45 -6.17 24.55
N GLY A 315 -25.63 -7.47 24.72
CA GLY A 315 -26.43 -8.32 23.85
C GLY A 315 -25.72 -8.76 22.58
N ASP A 316 -24.38 -8.71 22.54
CA ASP A 316 -23.59 -9.17 21.41
C ASP A 316 -23.46 -10.71 21.37
N GLY A 317 -23.75 -11.37 22.50
CA GLY A 317 -23.73 -12.80 22.68
C GLY A 317 -22.46 -13.34 23.33
N LEU A 318 -21.57 -12.51 23.83
CA LEU A 318 -20.51 -12.86 24.79
C LEU A 318 -21.00 -12.59 26.22
N PRO A 319 -20.67 -13.45 27.19
CA PRO A 319 -21.00 -13.14 28.57
C PRO A 319 -20.08 -12.10 29.22
N ASP A 320 -20.60 -11.22 30.07
CA ASP A 320 -19.80 -10.16 30.71
C ASP A 320 -18.59 -10.73 31.47
N GLY A 321 -18.76 -11.88 32.15
CA GLY A 321 -17.68 -12.60 32.82
C GLY A 321 -16.60 -13.16 31.88
N TYR A 322 -16.96 -13.51 30.64
CA TYR A 322 -16.00 -13.90 29.60
C TYR A 322 -15.18 -12.69 29.15
N GLU A 323 -15.84 -11.57 28.88
CA GLU A 323 -15.19 -10.36 28.38
C GLU A 323 -14.29 -9.71 29.45
N TYR A 324 -14.79 -9.57 30.67
CA TYR A 324 -14.06 -8.94 31.76
C TYR A 324 -12.87 -9.77 32.27
N ARG A 325 -13.01 -11.11 32.31
CA ARG A 325 -12.04 -12.01 32.99
C ARG A 325 -11.57 -13.21 32.19
N GLY A 326 -12.11 -13.46 31.00
CA GLY A 326 -11.87 -14.69 30.24
C GLY A 326 -12.49 -15.92 30.91
N LEU A 327 -13.51 -15.74 31.76
CA LEU A 327 -14.16 -16.86 32.45
C LEU A 327 -15.03 -17.63 31.47
N ARG A 328 -14.87 -18.95 31.44
CA ARG A 328 -15.70 -19.87 30.64
C ARG A 328 -16.57 -20.74 31.53
N ASN A 329 -17.12 -20.13 32.56
CA ASN A 329 -18.21 -20.71 33.33
C ASN A 329 -19.48 -20.53 32.50
N THR A 330 -20.41 -21.49 32.56
CA THR A 330 -21.65 -21.42 31.78
C THR A 330 -22.69 -20.55 32.50
N PRO A 331 -22.97 -19.32 32.03
CA PRO A 331 -23.96 -18.44 32.63
C PRO A 331 -25.39 -18.89 32.30
N LYS A 332 -26.37 -18.30 32.99
CA LYS A 332 -27.78 -18.60 32.75
C LYS A 332 -28.23 -18.13 31.35
N GLY A 333 -28.58 -19.07 30.48
CA GLY A 333 -29.07 -18.76 29.13
C GLY A 333 -28.10 -19.14 28.01
N PHE A 334 -26.88 -19.53 28.36
CA PHE A 334 -25.87 -20.04 27.44
C PHE A 334 -25.77 -21.57 27.53
N SER A 335 -25.32 -22.22 26.45
CA SER A 335 -25.04 -23.65 26.45
C SER A 335 -23.59 -23.94 26.82
N GLU A 336 -23.35 -25.08 27.47
CA GLU A 336 -22.00 -25.53 27.83
C GLU A 336 -21.12 -25.71 26.58
N GLU A 337 -21.69 -26.20 25.48
CA GLU A 337 -20.97 -26.39 24.23
C GLU A 337 -20.51 -25.07 23.62
N TYR A 338 -21.32 -24.02 23.70
CA TYR A 338 -20.99 -22.70 23.18
C TYR A 338 -19.81 -22.08 23.94
N ILE A 339 -19.91 -22.03 25.27
CA ILE A 339 -18.87 -21.46 26.13
C ILE A 339 -17.56 -22.24 26.04
N ALA A 340 -17.62 -23.57 25.87
CA ALA A 340 -16.45 -24.40 25.64
C ALA A 340 -15.77 -24.15 24.28
N ALA A 341 -16.52 -23.68 23.28
CA ALA A 341 -15.99 -23.35 21.95
C ALA A 341 -15.29 -21.98 21.92
N LEU A 342 -15.59 -21.08 22.86
CA LEU A 342 -14.92 -19.78 22.96
C LEU A 342 -13.40 -19.95 23.22
N PRO A 343 -12.53 -19.15 22.58
CA PRO A 343 -11.08 -19.24 22.75
C PRO A 343 -10.62 -19.08 24.20
N LYS A 344 -9.52 -19.75 24.57
CA LYS A 344 -8.97 -19.70 25.93
C LYS A 344 -8.30 -18.38 26.25
N ASP A 345 -7.69 -17.80 25.23
CA ASP A 345 -6.74 -16.71 25.33
C ASP A 345 -7.26 -15.47 24.56
N ALA A 346 -8.59 -15.36 24.39
CA ALA A 346 -9.18 -14.19 23.78
C ALA A 346 -8.83 -12.93 24.57
N GLN A 347 -8.67 -11.83 23.85
CA GLN A 347 -8.46 -10.53 24.46
C GLN A 347 -9.74 -10.09 25.17
N ARG A 348 -9.58 -9.25 26.20
CA ARG A 348 -10.69 -8.79 27.02
C ARG A 348 -11.35 -7.59 26.35
N THR A 349 -12.65 -7.71 26.13
CA THR A 349 -13.51 -6.69 25.51
C THR A 349 -14.27 -5.89 26.58
N ASP A 350 -14.99 -4.85 26.17
CA ASP A 350 -15.81 -4.01 27.05
C ASP A 350 -17.25 -4.55 27.10
N PRO A 351 -17.70 -5.17 28.21
CA PRO A 351 -19.00 -5.88 28.32
C PRO A 351 -20.24 -4.97 28.30
N LYS A 352 -20.10 -3.78 27.75
CA LYS A 352 -21.13 -2.75 27.63
C LYS A 352 -21.24 -2.21 26.22
N LYS A 353 -20.40 -2.71 25.33
CA LYS A 353 -20.28 -2.29 23.96
C LYS A 353 -20.24 -3.54 23.10
N PRO A 354 -21.27 -3.76 22.28
CA PRO A 354 -21.27 -4.91 21.39
C PRO A 354 -20.13 -4.94 20.38
N ASP A 355 -19.47 -3.79 20.17
CA ASP A 355 -18.36 -3.55 19.25
C ASP A 355 -17.37 -2.67 20.04
N THR A 356 -16.32 -3.30 20.58
CA THR A 356 -15.42 -2.67 21.54
C THR A 356 -14.53 -1.61 20.90
N ASP A 357 -14.04 -1.85 19.69
CA ASP A 357 -13.11 -0.96 18.98
C ASP A 357 -13.78 -0.05 17.93
N GLY A 358 -15.04 -0.28 17.61
CA GLY A 358 -15.87 0.57 16.76
C GLY A 358 -15.55 0.42 15.28
N ASP A 359 -15.25 -0.79 14.83
CA ASP A 359 -14.93 -1.09 13.43
C ASP A 359 -16.15 -1.51 12.59
N GLY A 360 -17.27 -1.85 13.25
CA GLY A 360 -18.53 -2.27 12.64
C GLY A 360 -18.80 -3.77 12.71
N LEU A 361 -17.89 -4.57 13.26
CA LEU A 361 -18.12 -5.96 13.69
C LEU A 361 -18.43 -6.00 15.18
N ASN A 362 -19.19 -7.01 15.60
CA ASN A 362 -19.40 -7.23 17.03
C ASN A 362 -18.33 -8.19 17.56
N ASP A 363 -17.98 -8.02 18.84
CA ASP A 363 -16.86 -8.72 19.47
C ASP A 363 -17.00 -10.25 19.35
N LYS A 364 -18.22 -10.76 19.49
CA LYS A 364 -18.52 -12.19 19.24
C LYS A 364 -18.16 -12.65 17.83
N ASP A 365 -18.62 -11.96 16.79
CA ASP A 365 -18.42 -12.36 15.39
C ASP A 365 -16.94 -12.25 15.01
N GLU A 366 -16.24 -11.26 15.54
CA GLU A 366 -14.79 -11.15 15.42
C GLU A 366 -14.08 -12.36 16.00
N ILE A 367 -14.40 -12.76 17.23
CA ILE A 367 -13.74 -13.89 17.90
C ILE A 367 -14.09 -15.24 17.25
N VAL A 368 -15.36 -15.44 16.87
CA VAL A 368 -15.89 -16.75 16.48
C VAL A 368 -15.87 -16.98 14.97
N LEU A 369 -16.23 -15.97 14.18
CA LEU A 369 -16.43 -16.09 12.74
C LEU A 369 -15.20 -15.63 11.96
N HIS A 370 -14.75 -14.40 12.21
CA HIS A 370 -13.70 -13.74 11.43
C HIS A 370 -12.29 -14.01 11.96
N LYS A 371 -12.18 -14.32 13.25
CA LYS A 371 -10.92 -14.55 14.01
C LYS A 371 -10.02 -13.31 14.04
N THR A 372 -10.63 -12.14 13.98
CA THR A 372 -9.99 -10.84 14.12
C THR A 372 -9.78 -10.49 15.59
N ASN A 373 -9.12 -9.37 15.86
CA ASN A 373 -8.83 -8.90 17.21
C ASN A 373 -9.87 -7.85 17.65
N PRO A 374 -10.81 -8.19 18.55
CA PRO A 374 -11.96 -7.33 18.91
C PRO A 374 -11.63 -6.07 19.72
N ILE A 375 -10.35 -5.74 19.86
CA ILE A 375 -9.91 -4.49 20.49
C ILE A 375 -8.98 -3.68 19.57
N SER A 376 -8.88 -4.07 18.30
CA SER A 376 -8.06 -3.48 17.27
C SER A 376 -8.88 -3.40 15.99
N ALA A 377 -9.39 -2.21 15.69
CA ALA A 377 -10.26 -1.97 14.55
C ALA A 377 -9.62 -2.23 13.17
N ASP A 378 -8.37 -2.69 13.13
CA ASP A 378 -7.52 -3.04 11.99
C ASP A 378 -6.57 -4.13 12.52
N THR A 379 -6.87 -5.39 12.20
CA THR A 379 -6.20 -6.55 12.80
C THR A 379 -4.85 -6.86 12.17
N ASP A 380 -4.72 -6.71 10.85
CA ASP A 380 -3.49 -7.01 10.12
C ASP A 380 -2.60 -5.79 9.85
N GLY A 381 -3.09 -4.58 10.14
CA GLY A 381 -2.36 -3.33 10.14
C GLY A 381 -2.21 -2.70 8.76
N ASP A 382 -3.13 -2.98 7.85
CA ASP A 382 -3.10 -2.54 6.46
C ASP A 382 -3.77 -1.17 6.22
N ARG A 383 -4.32 -0.57 7.29
CA ARG A 383 -5.07 0.71 7.33
C ARG A 383 -6.52 0.62 6.85
N MET A 384 -7.02 -0.57 6.52
CA MET A 384 -8.45 -0.84 6.40
C MET A 384 -8.98 -1.36 7.74
N LYS A 385 -10.28 -1.19 7.97
CA LYS A 385 -10.92 -1.74 9.16
C LYS A 385 -11.47 -3.13 8.86
N ASP A 386 -11.41 -4.05 9.81
CA ASP A 386 -11.86 -5.42 9.60
C ASP A 386 -13.33 -5.49 9.14
N GLY A 387 -14.21 -4.67 9.74
CA GLY A 387 -15.60 -4.52 9.32
C GLY A 387 -15.78 -3.98 7.89
N GLU A 388 -14.90 -3.09 7.43
CA GLU A 388 -14.89 -2.62 6.04
C GLU A 388 -14.40 -3.72 5.09
N GLU A 389 -13.36 -4.45 5.47
CA GLU A 389 -12.80 -5.53 4.69
C GLU A 389 -13.80 -6.65 4.44
N ILE A 390 -14.52 -7.09 5.48
CA ILE A 390 -15.60 -8.08 5.34
C ILE A 390 -16.70 -7.59 4.39
N ALA A 391 -17.03 -6.29 4.42
CA ALA A 391 -18.01 -5.71 3.49
C ALA A 391 -17.49 -5.70 2.04
N ARG A 392 -16.18 -5.52 1.84
CA ARG A 392 -15.50 -5.56 0.54
C ARG A 392 -15.13 -6.97 0.08
N LYS A 393 -15.20 -7.96 0.99
CA LYS A 393 -14.78 -9.36 0.81
C LYS A 393 -13.26 -9.54 0.71
N THR A 394 -12.49 -8.57 1.19
CA THR A 394 -11.07 -8.75 1.48
C THR A 394 -10.88 -9.56 2.76
N ASN A 395 -9.64 -9.91 3.08
CA ASN A 395 -9.33 -10.79 4.21
C ASN A 395 -8.68 -10.00 5.37
N PRO A 396 -9.39 -9.77 6.50
CA PRO A 396 -8.91 -8.95 7.63
C PRO A 396 -7.78 -9.55 8.47
N LEU A 397 -7.18 -10.62 7.97
CA LEU A 397 -6.02 -11.28 8.57
C LEU A 397 -4.82 -11.28 7.61
N ASN A 398 -4.94 -10.59 6.48
CA ASN A 398 -3.97 -10.58 5.41
C ASN A 398 -3.98 -9.22 4.71
N ALA A 399 -3.01 -8.38 5.07
CA ALA A 399 -2.87 -7.00 4.62
C ALA A 399 -2.79 -6.78 3.10
N ASP A 400 -2.67 -7.85 2.29
CA ASP A 400 -2.55 -7.84 0.83
C ASP A 400 -3.32 -9.07 0.32
N THR A 401 -4.63 -8.90 0.08
CA THR A 401 -5.58 -9.98 -0.14
C THR A 401 -5.31 -10.75 -1.43
N ASP A 402 -4.99 -10.05 -2.52
CA ASP A 402 -4.77 -10.67 -3.84
C ASP A 402 -3.30 -11.01 -4.11
N GLY A 403 -2.38 -10.51 -3.29
CA GLY A 403 -0.97 -10.88 -3.28
C GLY A 403 -0.14 -10.21 -4.37
N ASP A 404 -0.57 -9.05 -4.86
CA ASP A 404 0.11 -8.30 -5.91
C ASP A 404 1.24 -7.40 -5.37
N GLY A 405 1.28 -7.24 -4.04
CA GLY A 405 2.26 -6.48 -3.30
C GLY A 405 1.78 -5.11 -2.83
N LEU A 406 0.61 -4.61 -3.21
CA LEU A 406 -0.04 -3.48 -2.54
C LEU A 406 -0.85 -3.99 -1.35
N ILE A 407 -1.08 -3.11 -0.37
CA ILE A 407 -1.91 -3.45 0.77
C ILE A 407 -3.33 -2.94 0.52
N ASP A 408 -4.36 -3.68 0.93
CA ASP A 408 -5.75 -3.43 0.53
C ASP A 408 -6.19 -2.00 0.89
N GLY A 409 -5.76 -1.51 2.06
CA GLY A 409 -5.97 -0.12 2.49
C GLY A 409 -5.40 0.91 1.52
N ASP A 410 -4.17 0.73 1.02
CA ASP A 410 -3.54 1.67 0.07
C ASP A 410 -4.20 1.58 -1.32
N GLU A 411 -4.64 0.40 -1.73
CA GLU A 411 -5.39 0.19 -2.97
C GLU A 411 -6.69 0.98 -2.98
N VAL A 412 -7.49 0.87 -1.91
CA VAL A 412 -8.78 1.56 -1.82
C VAL A 412 -8.61 3.07 -1.61
N ASP A 413 -7.70 3.50 -0.75
CA ASP A 413 -7.58 4.91 -0.35
C ASP A 413 -6.65 5.72 -1.24
N THR A 414 -5.55 5.16 -1.72
CA THR A 414 -4.50 5.89 -2.44
C THR A 414 -4.59 5.67 -3.94
N TYR A 415 -4.52 4.41 -4.40
CA TYR A 415 -4.36 4.09 -5.82
C TYR A 415 -5.68 3.90 -6.57
N LYS A 416 -6.78 3.67 -5.85
CA LYS A 416 -8.14 3.42 -6.38
C LYS A 416 -8.22 2.15 -7.23
N THR A 417 -7.45 1.13 -6.85
CA THR A 417 -7.44 -0.21 -7.45
C THR A 417 -8.42 -1.15 -6.75
N ASP A 418 -8.61 -2.36 -7.30
CA ASP A 418 -9.49 -3.39 -6.73
C ASP A 418 -8.65 -4.42 -5.94
N PRO A 419 -8.73 -4.45 -4.60
CA PRO A 419 -7.90 -5.31 -3.73
C PRO A 419 -8.18 -6.82 -3.84
N LEU A 420 -9.05 -7.21 -4.77
CA LEU A 420 -9.36 -8.60 -5.09
C LEU A 420 -8.83 -9.00 -6.48
N ASN A 421 -8.14 -8.09 -7.17
CA ASN A 421 -7.74 -8.25 -8.55
C ASN A 421 -6.37 -7.63 -8.80
N THR A 422 -5.37 -8.50 -8.91
CA THR A 422 -3.95 -8.16 -9.03
C THR A 422 -3.57 -7.27 -10.22
N ASP A 423 -4.49 -6.96 -11.13
CA ASP A 423 -4.28 -6.19 -12.36
C ASP A 423 -5.62 -5.49 -12.70
N THR A 424 -5.80 -4.29 -12.18
CA THR A 424 -7.08 -3.56 -12.18
C THR A 424 -7.50 -3.14 -13.59
N ASP A 425 -6.58 -2.66 -14.42
CA ASP A 425 -6.87 -2.15 -15.76
C ASP A 425 -6.63 -3.14 -16.91
N LYS A 426 -6.03 -4.29 -16.60
CA LYS A 426 -5.87 -5.47 -17.48
C LYS A 426 -4.90 -5.25 -18.62
N ASP A 427 -3.85 -4.50 -18.36
CA ASP A 427 -2.77 -4.23 -19.31
C ASP A 427 -1.68 -5.32 -19.29
N GLY A 428 -1.67 -6.17 -18.25
CA GLY A 428 -0.73 -7.26 -18.05
C GLY A 428 0.42 -6.98 -17.07
N LEU A 429 0.42 -5.84 -16.38
CA LEU A 429 1.21 -5.58 -15.17
C LEU A 429 0.33 -5.76 -13.94
N THR A 430 0.95 -6.00 -12.79
CA THR A 430 0.20 -5.99 -11.53
C THR A 430 0.22 -4.59 -10.94
N ASP A 431 -0.85 -4.19 -10.26
CA ASP A 431 -0.98 -2.83 -9.71
C ASP A 431 0.22 -2.48 -8.80
N GLY A 432 0.71 -3.46 -8.04
CA GLY A 432 1.93 -3.35 -7.25
C GLY A 432 3.23 -3.18 -8.03
N ASP A 433 3.39 -3.82 -9.18
CA ASP A 433 4.55 -3.64 -10.05
C ASP A 433 4.51 -2.24 -10.71
N GLU A 434 3.34 -1.80 -11.14
CA GLU A 434 3.13 -0.48 -11.71
C GLU A 434 3.55 0.62 -10.74
N VAL A 435 3.03 0.60 -9.51
CA VAL A 435 3.34 1.60 -8.49
C VAL A 435 4.79 1.54 -8.05
N LYS A 436 5.34 0.35 -7.79
CA LYS A 436 6.64 0.22 -7.11
C LYS A 436 7.83 0.18 -8.06
N LYS A 437 7.64 -0.26 -9.30
CA LYS A 437 8.75 -0.58 -10.22
C LYS A 437 8.71 0.27 -11.48
N TYR A 438 7.54 0.45 -12.09
CA TYR A 438 7.42 1.13 -13.38
C TYR A 438 6.97 2.60 -13.25
N SER A 439 6.41 2.98 -12.11
CA SER A 439 5.82 4.31 -11.86
C SER A 439 4.72 4.66 -12.87
N THR A 440 3.98 3.66 -13.32
CA THR A 440 2.79 3.77 -14.18
C THR A 440 1.52 3.89 -13.35
N SER A 441 0.39 4.13 -14.00
CA SER A 441 -0.90 4.33 -13.36
C SER A 441 -1.72 3.03 -13.34
N PRO A 442 -1.94 2.40 -12.18
CA PRO A 442 -2.59 1.07 -12.07
C PRO A 442 -4.10 1.04 -12.35
N THR A 443 -4.63 2.12 -12.92
CA THR A 443 -6.04 2.25 -13.27
C THR A 443 -6.22 2.70 -14.72
N ALA A 444 -5.11 2.84 -15.45
CA ALA A 444 -5.07 3.31 -16.82
C ALA A 444 -4.05 2.49 -17.60
N ALA A 445 -4.56 1.55 -18.40
CA ALA A 445 -3.77 0.59 -19.16
C ALA A 445 -2.71 1.17 -20.13
N ASP A 446 -2.70 2.50 -20.31
CA ASP A 446 -1.81 3.28 -21.17
C ASP A 446 -1.59 4.62 -20.45
N THR A 447 -0.49 4.71 -19.70
CA THR A 447 -0.19 5.80 -18.76
C THR A 447 0.15 7.09 -19.51
N ASP A 448 0.97 7.00 -20.55
CA ASP A 448 1.44 8.15 -21.31
C ASP A 448 0.59 8.49 -22.53
N LYS A 449 -0.29 7.60 -22.98
CA LYS A 449 -1.31 7.78 -24.02
C LYS A 449 -0.76 7.83 -25.43
N ASP A 450 0.30 7.09 -25.67
CA ASP A 450 0.91 6.94 -26.99
C ASP A 450 0.18 5.89 -27.86
N GLY A 451 -0.73 5.11 -27.27
CA GLY A 451 -1.51 4.08 -27.92
C GLY A 451 -0.96 2.65 -27.78
N ILE A 452 0.03 2.43 -26.91
CA ILE A 452 0.52 1.14 -26.46
C ILE A 452 0.19 1.00 -24.97
N ASN A 453 -0.12 -0.23 -24.55
CA ASN A 453 -0.41 -0.49 -23.15
C ASN A 453 0.89 -0.63 -22.34
N ASP A 454 0.93 -0.16 -21.08
CA ASP A 454 2.16 -0.15 -20.28
C ASP A 454 2.78 -1.57 -20.14
N GLY A 455 1.92 -2.58 -19.94
CA GLY A 455 2.33 -3.97 -19.91
C GLY A 455 2.85 -4.52 -21.24
N GLU A 456 2.35 -4.04 -22.39
CA GLU A 456 2.94 -4.37 -23.69
C GLU A 456 4.31 -3.70 -23.85
N GLU A 457 4.45 -2.48 -23.37
CA GLU A 457 5.70 -1.74 -23.45
C GLU A 457 6.83 -2.43 -22.68
N VAL A 458 6.57 -2.71 -21.41
CA VAL A 458 7.52 -3.37 -20.52
C VAL A 458 7.86 -4.78 -21.01
N ASN A 459 6.86 -5.56 -21.42
CA ASN A 459 7.07 -6.98 -21.69
C ASN A 459 7.57 -7.26 -23.11
N LYS A 460 7.15 -6.47 -24.11
CA LYS A 460 7.33 -6.80 -25.52
C LYS A 460 8.16 -5.78 -26.30
N THR A 461 7.79 -4.50 -26.28
CA THR A 461 8.45 -3.47 -27.12
C THR A 461 9.74 -2.96 -26.49
N LYS A 462 9.85 -3.02 -25.15
CA LYS A 462 10.97 -2.50 -24.34
C LYS A 462 11.10 -0.97 -24.41
N THR A 463 9.98 -0.29 -24.62
CA THR A 463 9.84 1.17 -24.51
C THR A 463 9.59 1.61 -23.06
N ASN A 464 9.51 2.92 -22.83
CA ASN A 464 9.29 3.49 -21.52
C ASN A 464 7.83 3.92 -21.33
N PRO A 465 7.05 3.23 -20.48
CA PRO A 465 5.60 3.43 -20.35
C PRO A 465 5.16 4.72 -19.64
N THR A 466 6.09 5.65 -19.44
CA THR A 466 5.82 6.96 -18.83
C THR A 466 6.18 8.10 -19.77
N LYS A 467 6.53 7.78 -21.01
CA LYS A 467 7.01 8.71 -22.02
C LYS A 467 6.45 8.31 -23.38
N GLU A 468 5.60 9.18 -23.92
CA GLU A 468 5.00 9.01 -25.24
C GLU A 468 6.02 8.76 -26.38
N ASP A 469 7.28 9.18 -26.20
CA ASP A 469 8.38 9.10 -27.16
C ASP A 469 9.66 8.68 -26.41
N SER A 470 10.05 7.42 -26.56
CA SER A 470 11.11 6.75 -25.78
C SER A 470 12.51 7.19 -26.17
N ASP A 471 12.78 7.37 -27.46
CA ASP A 471 14.10 7.76 -27.98
C ASP A 471 14.23 9.25 -28.31
N SER A 472 13.14 9.99 -28.18
CA SER A 472 13.04 11.45 -28.29
C SER A 472 13.33 11.99 -29.70
N ASP A 473 12.91 11.28 -30.73
CA ASP A 473 13.06 11.68 -32.13
C ASP A 473 11.90 12.56 -32.67
N GLY A 474 10.79 12.64 -31.93
CA GLY A 474 9.59 13.39 -32.28
C GLY A 474 8.44 12.56 -32.87
N LEU A 475 8.54 11.23 -32.87
CA LEU A 475 7.45 10.29 -33.08
C LEU A 475 7.09 9.62 -31.76
N THR A 476 5.81 9.30 -31.58
CA THR A 476 5.38 8.53 -30.41
C THR A 476 5.61 7.04 -30.64
N ASP A 477 5.95 6.26 -29.62
CA ASP A 477 6.31 4.85 -29.80
C ASP A 477 5.17 4.04 -30.47
N GLY A 478 3.91 4.36 -30.12
CA GLY A 478 2.72 3.81 -30.76
C GLY A 478 2.61 4.14 -32.26
N ALA A 479 3.00 5.35 -32.68
CA ALA A 479 2.98 5.74 -34.09
C ALA A 479 4.06 5.02 -34.88
N GLU A 480 5.24 4.86 -34.29
CA GLU A 480 6.34 4.11 -34.85
C GLU A 480 5.97 2.64 -35.08
N LEU A 481 5.42 1.95 -34.07
CA LEU A 481 5.06 0.54 -34.23
C LEU A 481 3.84 0.32 -35.12
N GLN A 482 2.84 1.20 -35.07
CA GLN A 482 1.57 0.97 -35.78
C GLN A 482 1.58 1.52 -37.21
N GLN A 483 2.12 2.72 -37.41
CA GLN A 483 2.05 3.46 -38.67
C GLN A 483 3.34 3.36 -39.48
N TYR A 484 4.49 3.68 -38.90
CA TYR A 484 5.75 3.83 -39.66
C TYR A 484 6.60 2.56 -39.74
N LYS A 485 6.41 1.63 -38.81
CA LYS A 485 7.17 0.37 -38.66
C LYS A 485 8.66 0.57 -38.37
N THR A 486 9.00 1.69 -37.71
CA THR A 486 10.34 2.02 -37.19
C THR A 486 10.58 1.36 -35.83
N ASN A 487 11.79 1.55 -35.27
CA ASN A 487 12.18 1.04 -33.96
C ASN A 487 12.10 2.15 -32.89
N PRO A 488 11.14 2.10 -31.95
CA PRO A 488 10.92 3.17 -30.96
C PRO A 488 12.00 3.38 -29.89
N THR A 489 13.09 2.65 -30.00
CA THR A 489 14.23 2.76 -29.09
C THR A 489 15.49 3.22 -29.81
N ASN A 490 15.36 3.59 -31.08
CA ASN A 490 16.44 3.93 -31.97
C ASN A 490 16.04 5.08 -32.90
N ILE A 491 16.51 6.27 -32.54
CA ILE A 491 16.28 7.55 -33.21
C ILE A 491 16.48 7.55 -34.74
N ASP A 492 17.27 6.63 -35.31
CA ASP A 492 17.56 6.52 -36.74
C ASP A 492 17.48 5.04 -37.15
N SER A 493 16.31 4.62 -37.63
CA SER A 493 15.96 3.21 -37.84
C SER A 493 16.72 2.56 -38.99
N ASP A 494 17.01 3.28 -40.06
CA ASP A 494 17.70 2.75 -41.24
C ASP A 494 19.20 3.12 -41.31
N GLY A 495 19.65 4.03 -40.47
CA GLY A 495 21.06 4.38 -40.29
C GLY A 495 21.61 5.27 -41.39
N ASP A 496 20.80 6.14 -41.98
CA ASP A 496 21.20 7.04 -43.05
C ASP A 496 21.74 8.39 -42.57
N GLY A 497 21.50 8.72 -41.29
CA GLY A 497 21.93 9.96 -40.63
C GLY A 497 20.86 11.02 -40.43
N LEU A 498 19.60 10.76 -40.79
CA LEU A 498 18.42 11.49 -40.32
C LEU A 498 17.73 10.69 -39.21
N ASN A 499 16.94 11.39 -38.39
CA ASN A 499 16.09 10.69 -37.43
C ASN A 499 14.70 10.47 -38.01
N ASP A 500 14.02 9.41 -37.56
CA ASP A 500 12.78 8.96 -38.17
C ASP A 500 11.70 10.06 -38.10
N GLY A 501 11.65 10.79 -36.99
CA GLY A 501 10.80 11.96 -36.81
C GLY A 501 11.05 13.11 -37.78
N GLU A 502 12.30 13.45 -38.12
CA GLU A 502 12.64 14.47 -39.12
C GLU A 502 12.23 14.03 -40.52
N GLU A 503 12.49 12.77 -40.86
CA GLU A 503 12.10 12.17 -42.13
C GLU A 503 10.59 12.25 -42.34
N VAL A 504 9.81 11.79 -41.36
CA VAL A 504 8.35 11.80 -41.43
C VAL A 504 7.79 13.23 -41.39
N ASN A 505 8.23 14.06 -40.45
CA ASN A 505 7.58 15.34 -40.18
C ASN A 505 8.04 16.45 -41.15
N LYS A 506 9.31 16.45 -41.57
CA LYS A 506 9.93 17.53 -42.33
C LYS A 506 10.20 17.16 -43.78
N TYR A 507 10.91 16.06 -44.04
CA TYR A 507 11.39 15.72 -45.38
C TYR A 507 10.41 14.88 -46.20
N LYS A 508 9.43 14.25 -45.54
CA LYS A 508 8.43 13.34 -46.15
C LYS A 508 9.08 12.13 -46.83
N THR A 509 10.18 11.66 -46.27
CA THR A 509 10.89 10.45 -46.67
C THR A 509 10.40 9.22 -45.90
N ASN A 510 10.89 8.04 -46.26
CA ASN A 510 10.52 6.79 -45.59
C ASN A 510 11.63 6.39 -44.60
N PRO A 511 11.37 6.44 -43.28
CA PRO A 511 12.38 6.20 -42.24
C PRO A 511 12.88 4.76 -42.10
N ASN A 512 12.49 3.88 -43.02
CA ASN A 512 12.98 2.50 -43.10
C ASN A 512 13.71 2.25 -44.43
N ASN A 513 14.08 3.30 -45.15
CA ASN A 513 14.70 3.23 -46.45
C ASN A 513 15.71 4.35 -46.65
N VAL A 514 16.98 3.99 -46.52
CA VAL A 514 18.15 4.88 -46.58
C VAL A 514 18.30 5.74 -47.84
N ASP A 515 17.46 5.55 -48.85
CA ASP A 515 17.45 6.22 -50.17
C ASP A 515 16.00 6.16 -50.68
N THR A 516 15.20 7.17 -50.33
CA THR A 516 13.75 7.20 -50.52
C THR A 516 13.36 7.28 -51.99
N ASP A 517 14.01 8.11 -52.78
CA ASP A 517 13.68 8.32 -54.18
C ASP A 517 14.45 7.40 -55.15
N GLY A 518 15.47 6.70 -54.65
CA GLY A 518 16.20 5.65 -55.35
C GLY A 518 17.20 6.19 -56.36
N ASP A 519 17.72 7.41 -56.16
CA ASP A 519 18.65 8.06 -57.08
C ASP A 519 20.13 7.67 -56.87
N GLY A 520 20.42 7.00 -55.74
CA GLY A 520 21.75 6.53 -55.36
C GLY A 520 22.49 7.40 -54.33
N LEU A 521 21.86 8.45 -53.80
CA LEU A 521 22.27 9.16 -52.59
C LEU A 521 21.41 8.72 -51.41
N LYS A 522 21.93 8.91 -50.19
CA LYS A 522 21.12 8.68 -48.99
C LYS A 522 20.36 9.93 -48.62
N ASP A 523 19.17 9.80 -48.06
CA ASP A 523 18.34 10.96 -47.68
C ASP A 523 19.11 11.89 -46.72
N GLY A 524 19.84 11.31 -45.77
CA GLY A 524 20.73 12.04 -44.87
C GLY A 524 21.93 12.71 -45.54
N GLU A 525 22.51 12.13 -46.60
CA GLU A 525 23.58 12.77 -47.37
C GLU A 525 23.05 13.94 -48.20
N GLU A 526 21.89 13.77 -48.81
CA GLU A 526 21.18 14.80 -49.57
C GLU A 526 20.88 16.02 -48.71
N VAL A 527 20.25 15.82 -47.56
CA VAL A 527 19.89 16.91 -46.64
C VAL A 527 21.14 17.55 -46.04
N ASN A 528 22.10 16.77 -45.55
CA ASN A 528 23.21 17.30 -44.75
C ASN A 528 24.36 17.83 -45.60
N THR A 529 24.63 17.23 -46.76
CA THR A 529 25.79 17.53 -47.61
C THR A 529 25.40 18.28 -48.88
N TYR A 530 24.49 17.73 -49.69
CA TYR A 530 24.21 18.22 -51.04
C TYR A 530 23.14 19.30 -51.10
N LYS A 531 22.30 19.41 -50.06
CA LYS A 531 21.16 20.33 -49.96
C LYS A 531 20.10 20.10 -51.05
N THR A 532 19.97 18.86 -51.50
CA THR A 532 18.94 18.36 -52.41
C THR A 532 17.69 17.93 -51.65
N ASN A 533 16.63 17.58 -52.37
CA ASN A 533 15.38 17.11 -51.79
C ASN A 533 15.31 15.57 -51.86
N PRO A 534 15.41 14.86 -50.73
CA PRO A 534 15.53 13.40 -50.70
C PRO A 534 14.28 12.61 -51.12
N ALA A 535 13.17 13.31 -51.36
CA ALA A 535 11.95 12.70 -51.90
C ALA A 535 11.81 12.94 -53.42
N ASN A 536 12.84 13.48 -54.08
CA ASN A 536 12.79 13.92 -55.46
C ASN A 536 14.11 13.72 -56.18
N VAL A 537 14.12 12.68 -57.01
CA VAL A 537 15.23 12.20 -57.86
C VAL A 537 15.98 13.27 -58.66
N ASP A 538 15.39 14.44 -58.94
CA ASP A 538 15.97 15.52 -59.76
C ASP A 538 15.57 16.86 -59.14
N SER A 539 16.41 17.38 -58.25
CA SER A 539 16.11 18.53 -57.38
C SER A 539 16.02 19.86 -58.12
N ASP A 540 16.82 20.07 -59.15
CA ASP A 540 16.84 21.32 -59.91
C ASP A 540 16.06 21.27 -61.23
N GLY A 541 15.59 20.08 -61.64
CA GLY A 541 14.67 19.84 -62.74
C GLY A 541 15.34 19.92 -64.12
N ASP A 542 16.62 19.55 -64.21
CA ASP A 542 17.41 19.59 -65.44
C ASP A 542 17.39 18.27 -66.25
N LYS A 543 16.80 17.21 -65.68
CA LYS A 543 16.67 15.82 -66.19
C LYS A 543 17.88 14.93 -65.99
N VAL A 544 18.84 15.31 -65.16
CA VAL A 544 19.81 14.41 -64.53
C VAL A 544 19.35 14.19 -63.10
N ASN A 545 19.62 13.01 -62.54
CA ASN A 545 19.28 12.78 -61.15
C ASN A 545 20.43 13.21 -60.23
N ASP A 546 20.12 13.64 -59.02
CA ASP A 546 21.09 14.25 -58.11
C ASP A 546 22.25 13.28 -57.82
N GLY A 547 21.95 11.99 -57.70
CA GLY A 547 22.94 10.92 -57.56
C GLY A 547 23.88 10.74 -58.75
N GLU A 548 23.44 10.85 -60.01
CA GLU A 548 24.36 10.81 -61.16
C GLU A 548 25.22 12.07 -61.22
N GLU A 549 24.64 13.24 -60.92
CA GLU A 549 25.38 14.49 -60.86
C GLU A 549 26.52 14.42 -59.87
N VAL A 550 26.23 14.03 -58.63
CA VAL A 550 27.23 13.91 -57.58
C VAL A 550 28.24 12.80 -57.88
N ASN A 551 27.79 11.60 -58.27
CA ASN A 551 28.68 10.43 -58.34
C ASN A 551 29.47 10.35 -59.65
N LYS A 552 28.88 10.76 -60.77
CA LYS A 552 29.41 10.54 -62.12
C LYS A 552 29.85 11.82 -62.82
N TYR A 553 29.00 12.84 -62.89
CA TYR A 553 29.27 14.05 -63.68
C TYR A 553 29.99 15.15 -62.91
N LYS A 554 29.96 15.10 -61.58
CA LYS A 554 30.54 16.09 -60.65
C LYS A 554 29.97 17.51 -60.82
N THR A 555 28.74 17.61 -61.30
CA THR A 555 27.93 18.84 -61.37
C THR A 555 27.26 19.14 -60.02
N ASN A 556 26.63 20.31 -59.89
CA ASN A 556 25.93 20.72 -58.68
C ASN A 556 24.42 20.40 -58.79
N PRO A 557 23.90 19.44 -58.02
CA PRO A 557 22.51 18.95 -58.15
C PRO A 557 21.42 19.92 -57.67
N THR A 558 21.81 21.14 -57.29
CA THR A 558 20.88 22.22 -56.92
C THR A 558 20.91 23.36 -57.93
N ASN A 559 21.66 23.20 -59.02
CA ASN A 559 21.92 24.24 -59.99
C ASN A 559 21.93 23.68 -61.41
N VAL A 560 20.80 23.91 -62.08
CA VAL A 560 20.46 23.54 -63.46
C VAL A 560 21.51 23.87 -64.56
N ASP A 561 22.53 24.68 -64.26
CA ASP A 561 23.61 25.12 -65.15
C ASP A 561 24.87 25.36 -64.30
N SER A 562 25.67 24.30 -64.13
CA SER A 562 26.78 24.23 -63.17
C SER A 562 27.96 25.13 -63.51
N ASP A 563 28.26 25.32 -64.79
CA ASP A 563 29.37 26.16 -65.24
C ASP A 563 28.95 27.57 -65.68
N GLY A 564 27.64 27.82 -65.79
CA GLY A 564 27.04 29.14 -66.00
C GLY A 564 27.17 29.63 -67.44
N ASP A 565 27.28 28.74 -68.41
CA ASP A 565 27.48 29.06 -69.82
C ASP A 565 26.17 29.34 -70.58
N GLY A 566 25.03 28.91 -70.02
CA GLY A 566 23.69 29.06 -70.57
C GLY A 566 23.08 27.80 -71.18
N LEU A 567 23.78 26.66 -71.18
CA LEU A 567 23.22 25.32 -71.36
C LEU A 567 22.93 24.69 -70.00
N LYS A 568 21.99 23.74 -69.96
CA LYS A 568 21.73 22.98 -68.74
C LYS A 568 22.59 21.73 -68.67
N ASP A 569 23.01 21.30 -67.49
CA ASP A 569 23.87 20.13 -67.33
C ASP A 569 23.25 18.89 -68.02
N GLY A 570 21.94 18.68 -67.84
CA GLY A 570 21.18 17.63 -68.50
C GLY A 570 21.08 17.74 -70.02
N GLU A 571 21.13 18.94 -70.59
CA GLU A 571 21.21 19.14 -72.05
C GLU A 571 22.59 18.75 -72.58
N GLU A 572 23.65 19.04 -71.84
CA GLU A 572 25.03 18.73 -72.20
C GLU A 572 25.34 17.24 -72.05
N ILE A 573 24.85 16.61 -70.98
CA ILE A 573 25.02 15.19 -70.68
C ILE A 573 24.20 14.32 -71.65
N ASN A 574 22.92 14.62 -71.82
CA ASN A 574 22.03 13.81 -72.67
C ASN A 574 22.20 14.13 -74.16
N GLY A 575 22.74 15.31 -74.45
CA GLY A 575 23.01 15.83 -75.77
C GLY A 575 21.86 16.68 -76.30
N TYR A 576 22.22 17.79 -76.95
CA TYR A 576 21.26 18.78 -77.45
C TYR A 576 21.22 18.86 -78.99
N GLY A 577 20.11 19.39 -79.50
CA GLY A 577 19.87 19.59 -80.93
C GLY A 577 19.70 18.29 -81.75
N PRO A 578 19.55 18.39 -83.09
CA PRO A 578 19.30 17.24 -83.96
C PRO A 578 20.48 16.27 -84.08
N LYS A 579 21.67 16.68 -83.64
CA LYS A 579 22.89 15.87 -83.68
C LYS A 579 23.25 15.22 -82.33
N LEU A 580 22.51 15.51 -81.25
CA LEU A 580 22.82 15.06 -79.89
C LEU A 580 24.28 15.39 -79.51
N VAL A 581 24.66 16.66 -79.72
CA VAL A 581 25.99 17.15 -79.34
C VAL A 581 26.07 17.15 -77.82
N LYS A 582 27.12 16.54 -77.27
CA LYS A 582 27.38 16.47 -75.84
C LYS A 582 28.60 17.32 -75.52
N THR A 583 28.56 18.06 -74.43
CA THR A 583 29.64 18.93 -73.95
C THR A 583 29.97 18.59 -72.50
N ASN A 584 30.95 19.27 -71.91
CA ASN A 584 31.34 19.06 -70.52
C ASN A 584 30.59 20.05 -69.60
N PRO A 585 29.63 19.58 -68.78
CA PRO A 585 28.78 20.46 -67.95
C PRO A 585 29.49 21.16 -66.78
N ASN A 586 30.81 21.03 -66.69
CA ASN A 586 31.63 21.73 -65.69
C ASN A 586 32.63 22.70 -66.35
N ALA A 587 32.51 22.92 -67.65
CA ALA A 587 33.42 23.75 -68.43
C ALA A 587 32.63 24.53 -69.46
N ALA A 588 32.41 25.81 -69.15
CA ALA A 588 31.68 26.74 -69.99
C ALA A 588 32.24 26.95 -71.42
N ASP A 589 33.37 26.33 -71.75
CA ASP A 589 34.06 26.32 -73.05
C ASP A 589 34.76 24.94 -73.12
N THR A 590 34.10 23.96 -73.73
CA THR A 590 34.51 22.55 -73.69
C THR A 590 35.82 22.31 -74.45
N ASP A 591 36.05 23.01 -75.55
CA ASP A 591 37.22 22.81 -76.41
C ASP A 591 38.33 23.88 -76.26
N GLY A 592 38.07 24.91 -75.45
CA GLY A 592 39.02 25.93 -75.02
C GLY A 592 39.35 26.94 -76.13
N ASP A 593 38.39 27.29 -76.95
CA ASP A 593 38.54 28.19 -78.09
C ASP A 593 38.14 29.65 -77.82
N LYS A 594 37.60 29.93 -76.63
CA LYS A 594 37.07 31.20 -76.08
C LYS A 594 35.62 31.52 -76.42
N LEU A 595 34.91 30.66 -77.12
CA LEU A 595 33.46 30.70 -77.21
C LEU A 595 32.88 29.76 -76.14
N SER A 596 31.72 30.10 -75.61
CA SER A 596 31.02 29.17 -74.73
C SER A 596 30.19 28.19 -75.54
N ASP A 597 29.95 27.00 -75.00
CA ASP A 597 29.22 25.96 -75.70
C ASP A 597 27.80 26.43 -76.08
N ALA A 598 27.15 27.17 -75.16
CA ALA A 598 25.88 27.84 -75.43
C ALA A 598 25.97 28.86 -76.58
N LYS A 599 27.06 29.61 -76.67
CA LYS A 599 27.27 30.67 -77.67
C LYS A 599 27.47 30.07 -79.06
N GLU A 600 28.30 29.05 -79.12
CA GLU A 600 28.56 28.29 -80.34
C GLU A 600 27.29 27.64 -80.86
N GLN A 601 26.50 27.03 -79.99
CA GLN A 601 25.26 26.38 -80.40
C GLN A 601 24.15 27.36 -80.80
N ASN A 602 23.88 28.38 -79.97
CA ASN A 602 22.68 29.21 -80.12
C ASN A 602 22.87 30.38 -81.09
N ASP A 603 24.08 30.92 -81.22
CA ASP A 603 24.33 32.15 -81.99
C ASP A 603 25.16 31.94 -83.26
N ILE A 604 26.21 31.10 -83.22
CA ILE A 604 27.21 31.01 -84.30
C ILE A 604 26.98 29.77 -85.19
N GLY A 605 26.72 28.62 -84.58
CA GLY A 605 26.54 27.32 -85.21
C GLY A 605 27.83 26.51 -85.42
N THR A 606 28.90 26.80 -84.66
CA THR A 606 30.16 26.03 -84.61
C THR A 606 30.00 24.75 -83.78
N ASP A 607 30.98 23.85 -83.81
CA ASP A 607 30.96 22.57 -83.08
C ASP A 607 31.70 22.72 -81.74
N PRO A 608 31.00 22.71 -80.58
CA PRO A 608 31.60 23.01 -79.28
C PRO A 608 32.63 21.99 -78.74
N ASN A 609 32.88 20.93 -79.49
CA ASN A 609 33.92 19.95 -79.19
C ASN A 609 35.12 20.06 -80.13
N ASN A 610 35.13 21.05 -81.02
CA ASN A 610 36.13 21.21 -82.04
C ASN A 610 36.54 22.69 -82.15
N PRO A 611 37.73 23.06 -81.65
CA PRO A 611 38.11 24.45 -81.48
C PRO A 611 38.42 25.19 -82.80
N ASP A 612 38.19 24.55 -83.95
CA ASP A 612 38.38 25.02 -85.33
C ASP A 612 37.40 24.23 -86.22
N THR A 613 36.15 24.71 -86.30
CA THR A 613 35.03 23.99 -86.93
C THR A 613 35.24 23.78 -88.42
N ASP A 614 35.84 24.73 -89.12
CA ASP A 614 36.01 24.69 -90.57
C ASP A 614 37.39 24.17 -91.02
N GLY A 615 38.34 24.04 -90.09
CA GLY A 615 39.63 23.40 -90.28
C GLY A 615 40.65 24.29 -90.99
N ASP A 616 40.54 25.62 -90.87
CA ASP A 616 41.40 26.58 -91.55
C ASP A 616 42.63 27.02 -90.75
N THR A 617 42.81 26.47 -89.54
CA THR A 617 43.85 26.72 -88.53
C THR A 617 43.65 27.95 -87.64
N VAL A 618 42.57 28.70 -87.80
CA VAL A 618 42.12 29.74 -86.87
C VAL A 618 41.05 29.13 -85.96
N LYS A 619 41.09 29.46 -84.67
CA LYS A 619 40.10 28.97 -83.71
C LYS A 619 38.79 29.73 -83.84
N ASP A 620 37.64 29.09 -83.65
CA ASP A 620 36.34 29.70 -83.90
C ASP A 620 36.13 31.03 -83.12
N GLY A 621 36.58 31.10 -81.87
CA GLY A 621 36.54 32.32 -81.05
C GLY A 621 37.43 33.48 -81.51
N ASP A 622 38.47 33.21 -82.31
CA ASP A 622 39.31 34.21 -82.97
C ASP A 622 39.01 34.34 -84.48
N ASP A 623 38.09 33.54 -85.02
CA ASP A 623 37.76 33.42 -86.45
C ASP A 623 36.67 34.42 -86.87
N GLY A 624 36.93 35.18 -87.94
CA GLY A 624 35.96 36.12 -88.50
C GLY A 624 34.80 35.47 -89.27
N CYS A 625 34.98 34.24 -89.75
CA CYS A 625 34.07 33.40 -90.52
C CYS A 625 34.15 31.90 -90.08
N PRO A 626 33.81 31.55 -88.82
CA PRO A 626 34.09 30.22 -88.22
C PRO A 626 33.48 28.96 -88.88
N LEU A 627 32.70 29.13 -89.96
CA LEU A 627 32.01 28.04 -90.66
C LEU A 627 32.48 27.86 -92.11
N THR A 628 33.47 28.64 -92.54
CA THR A 628 33.93 28.69 -93.93
C THR A 628 35.45 28.89 -94.01
N PRO A 629 36.20 27.89 -94.51
CA PRO A 629 37.65 27.92 -94.43
C PRO A 629 38.27 29.15 -95.10
N GLY A 630 39.15 29.84 -94.39
CA GLY A 630 39.77 31.08 -94.78
C GLY A 630 41.30 31.10 -94.69
N ILE A 631 41.83 32.29 -94.45
CA ILE A 631 43.27 32.55 -94.35
C ILE A 631 43.69 32.71 -92.88
N ALA A 632 44.77 32.01 -92.49
CA ALA A 632 45.26 31.98 -91.12
C ALA A 632 45.70 33.34 -90.53
N GLN A 633 45.93 34.37 -91.37
CA GLN A 633 46.32 35.71 -90.93
C GLN A 633 45.52 36.77 -91.65
N ALA A 634 45.03 37.75 -90.87
CA ALA A 634 44.33 38.91 -91.41
C ALA A 634 45.21 39.67 -92.43
N THR A 635 44.60 40.03 -93.56
CA THR A 635 45.21 40.91 -94.57
C THR A 635 44.59 42.29 -94.50
N ALA A 636 45.08 43.25 -95.29
CA ALA A 636 44.51 44.61 -95.33
C ALA A 636 43.01 44.65 -95.71
N THR A 637 42.47 43.58 -96.28
CA THR A 637 41.10 43.51 -96.82
C THR A 637 40.25 42.37 -96.24
N THR A 638 40.85 41.44 -95.50
CA THR A 638 40.18 40.21 -95.05
C THR A 638 40.56 39.90 -93.61
N ARG A 639 39.57 39.57 -92.77
CA ARG A 639 39.80 39.13 -91.37
C ARG A 639 40.46 37.74 -91.37
N ALA A 640 41.19 37.40 -90.31
CA ALA A 640 41.68 36.03 -90.12
C ALA A 640 40.48 35.08 -90.08
N GLY A 641 40.60 33.90 -90.68
CA GLY A 641 39.53 32.91 -90.73
C GLY A 641 38.52 33.07 -91.88
N CYS A 642 38.53 34.22 -92.58
CA CYS A 642 37.62 34.44 -93.72
C CYS A 642 38.27 34.12 -95.08
N PRO A 643 37.51 33.56 -96.04
CA PRO A 643 38.02 33.30 -97.39
C PRO A 643 38.45 34.59 -98.12
N GLU A 644 39.51 34.48 -98.92
CA GLU A 644 39.99 35.60 -99.75
C GLU A 644 38.89 36.00 -100.75
N ALA A 645 38.44 37.26 -100.70
CA ALA A 645 37.30 37.72 -101.47
C ALA A 645 37.50 37.45 -102.98
N PRO A 646 36.60 36.71 -103.65
CA PRO A 646 36.70 36.52 -105.09
C PRO A 646 36.57 37.87 -105.80
N LYS A 647 37.28 38.05 -106.92
CA LYS A 647 37.14 39.24 -107.78
C LYS A 647 35.77 39.24 -108.45
N ILE A 648 34.75 39.69 -107.71
CA ILE A 648 33.37 39.71 -108.18
C ILE A 648 33.22 40.79 -109.25
N LYS A 649 32.87 40.37 -110.48
CA LYS A 649 32.51 41.29 -111.56
C LYS A 649 31.03 41.71 -111.45
N ILE A 650 30.72 42.90 -111.95
CA ILE A 650 29.34 43.38 -112.10
C ILE A 650 28.54 42.37 -112.96
N GLY A 651 27.37 41.96 -112.48
CA GLY A 651 26.48 41.01 -113.17
C GLY A 651 26.60 39.55 -112.74
N THR A 652 27.55 39.19 -111.86
CA THR A 652 27.63 37.82 -111.30
C THR A 652 26.33 37.46 -110.58
N LYS A 653 25.81 36.26 -110.87
CA LYS A 653 24.63 35.67 -110.21
C LYS A 653 25.05 34.47 -109.36
N THR A 654 24.68 34.46 -108.09
CA THR A 654 24.98 33.38 -107.14
C THR A 654 23.67 32.86 -106.55
N ASP A 655 23.45 31.54 -106.61
CA ASP A 655 22.22 30.91 -106.14
C ASP A 655 22.39 30.30 -104.74
N PHE A 656 21.37 30.46 -103.89
CA PHE A 656 21.25 29.89 -102.55
C PHE A 656 19.99 29.00 -102.51
N PRO A 657 20.07 27.75 -103.01
CA PRO A 657 18.90 26.86 -103.13
C PRO A 657 18.43 26.26 -101.80
N ASP A 658 19.28 26.28 -100.77
CA ASP A 658 18.99 25.69 -99.46
C ASP A 658 18.44 26.70 -98.44
N ILE A 659 18.18 27.95 -98.86
CA ILE A 659 17.34 28.87 -98.07
C ILE A 659 15.89 28.47 -98.29
N LEU A 660 15.38 27.64 -97.37
CA LEU A 660 14.02 27.09 -97.45
C LEU A 660 13.03 27.94 -96.65
N PHE A 661 11.78 27.91 -97.09
CA PHE A 661 10.66 28.62 -96.50
C PHE A 661 9.55 27.65 -96.14
N ILE A 662 8.79 27.95 -95.09
CA ILE A 662 7.61 27.17 -94.72
C ILE A 662 6.61 27.20 -95.89
N VAL A 663 5.97 26.07 -96.17
CA VAL A 663 5.10 25.87 -97.35
C VAL A 663 4.04 26.99 -97.42
N ASN A 664 3.94 27.64 -98.59
CA ASN A 664 3.03 28.77 -98.88
C ASN A 664 3.24 30.06 -98.07
N THR A 665 4.36 30.20 -97.36
CA THR A 665 4.74 31.42 -96.64
C THR A 665 6.08 32.01 -97.14
N ASP A 666 6.41 33.19 -96.65
CA ASP A 666 7.73 33.82 -96.72
C ASP A 666 8.53 33.67 -95.41
N GLU A 667 8.06 32.89 -94.44
CA GLU A 667 8.81 32.56 -93.21
C GLU A 667 9.89 31.52 -93.49
N PHE A 668 11.09 31.71 -92.93
CA PHE A 668 12.19 30.76 -93.09
C PHE A 668 11.87 29.45 -92.38
N ASN A 669 12.18 28.33 -93.02
CA ASN A 669 12.10 27.03 -92.38
C ASN A 669 13.43 26.70 -91.71
N TYR A 670 13.55 27.07 -90.42
CA TYR A 670 14.74 26.79 -89.62
C TYR A 670 14.86 25.35 -89.13
N GLU A 671 13.80 24.54 -89.25
CA GLU A 671 13.84 23.11 -88.93
C GLU A 671 14.68 22.34 -89.97
N GLU A 672 14.81 22.89 -91.19
CA GLU A 672 15.67 22.33 -92.23
C GLU A 672 17.14 22.71 -91.98
N PRO A 673 18.05 21.72 -91.80
CA PRO A 673 19.44 21.98 -91.42
C PRO A 673 20.22 22.88 -92.39
N GLY A 674 19.82 22.91 -93.66
CA GLY A 674 20.48 23.70 -94.69
C GLY A 674 20.16 25.20 -94.64
N THR A 675 19.06 25.61 -94.00
CA THR A 675 18.57 27.00 -94.08
C THR A 675 19.46 27.97 -93.31
N ARG A 676 19.82 27.66 -92.05
CA ARG A 676 20.66 28.54 -91.22
C ARG A 676 22.06 28.74 -91.81
N PRO A 677 22.81 27.68 -92.18
CA PRO A 677 24.13 27.83 -92.81
C PRO A 677 24.05 28.58 -94.15
N SER A 678 22.99 28.38 -94.93
CA SER A 678 22.83 29.08 -96.21
C SER A 678 22.51 30.56 -96.05
N LEU A 679 21.77 30.93 -95.00
CA LEU A 679 21.53 32.32 -94.62
C LEU A 679 22.81 32.99 -94.09
N ALA A 680 23.60 32.28 -93.29
CA ALA A 680 24.92 32.75 -92.85
C ALA A 680 25.86 32.99 -94.04
N LYS A 681 25.97 32.02 -94.95
CA LYS A 681 26.74 32.17 -96.20
C LYS A 681 26.25 33.32 -97.07
N LEU A 682 24.94 33.57 -97.11
CA LEU A 682 24.38 34.70 -97.82
C LEU A 682 24.76 36.03 -97.15
N LEU A 683 24.65 36.12 -95.83
CA LEU A 683 25.04 37.31 -95.05
C LEU A 683 26.53 37.61 -95.26
N GLU A 684 27.38 36.59 -95.16
CA GLU A 684 28.81 36.67 -95.44
C GLU A 684 29.06 37.15 -96.87
N TYR A 685 28.40 36.54 -97.87
CA TYR A 685 28.52 36.94 -99.28
C TYR A 685 28.22 38.42 -99.50
N VAL A 686 27.22 38.98 -98.82
CA VAL A 686 26.85 40.40 -98.94
C VAL A 686 27.80 41.31 -98.14
N ASN A 687 28.45 40.80 -97.11
CA ASN A 687 29.38 41.53 -96.25
C ASN A 687 30.86 41.43 -96.65
N GLN A 688 31.19 40.70 -97.73
CA GLN A 688 32.56 40.53 -98.21
C GLN A 688 33.36 41.83 -98.38
N CYS A 689 32.72 42.94 -98.76
CA CYS A 689 33.37 44.25 -98.83
C CYS A 689 32.33 45.39 -98.69
N ASP A 690 32.77 46.58 -98.26
CA ASP A 690 31.87 47.72 -97.99
C ASP A 690 31.17 48.28 -99.24
N ASN A 691 31.81 48.22 -100.41
CA ASN A 691 31.31 48.81 -101.65
C ASN A 691 30.37 47.89 -102.46
N LEU A 692 30.22 46.62 -102.04
CA LEU A 692 29.37 45.66 -102.73
C LEU A 692 27.91 46.11 -102.68
N GLN A 693 27.28 46.18 -103.87
CA GLN A 693 25.85 46.37 -103.99
C GLN A 693 25.22 45.20 -104.72
N VAL A 694 24.21 44.60 -104.12
CA VAL A 694 23.53 43.41 -104.64
C VAL A 694 22.02 43.62 -104.80
N GLY A 695 21.43 42.92 -105.77
CA GLY A 695 19.98 42.73 -105.88
C GLY A 695 19.62 41.29 -105.52
N LEU A 696 18.48 41.12 -104.86
CA LEU A 696 17.95 39.81 -104.47
C LEU A 696 16.83 39.40 -105.42
N GLU A 697 16.92 38.20 -105.97
CA GLU A 697 15.94 37.63 -106.88
C GLU A 697 15.30 36.39 -106.25
N GLY A 698 13.99 36.38 -106.11
CA GLY A 698 13.22 35.23 -105.65
C GLY A 698 12.70 34.43 -106.83
N HIS A 699 12.86 33.11 -106.81
CA HIS A 699 12.40 32.22 -107.87
C HIS A 699 11.50 31.12 -107.31
N ALA A 700 10.51 30.70 -108.08
CA ALA A 700 9.57 29.63 -107.74
C ALA A 700 9.53 28.58 -108.83
N SER A 701 9.09 27.37 -108.49
CA SER A 701 8.82 26.32 -109.47
C SER A 701 7.62 26.66 -110.35
N SER A 702 7.46 25.97 -111.48
CA SER A 702 6.31 26.13 -112.38
C SER A 702 5.03 25.47 -111.88
N GLU A 703 5.08 24.85 -110.71
CA GLU A 703 3.94 24.18 -110.09
C GLU A 703 2.96 25.19 -109.48
N GLY A 704 1.67 24.97 -109.72
CA GLY A 704 0.59 25.79 -109.13
C GLY A 704 0.24 27.01 -109.98
N ASN A 705 -0.37 28.01 -109.34
CA ASN A 705 -0.83 29.22 -110.03
C ASN A 705 0.34 30.20 -110.27
N PRO A 706 0.66 30.55 -111.53
CA PRO A 706 1.78 31.46 -111.83
C PRO A 706 1.68 32.82 -111.14
N LYS A 707 0.46 33.36 -110.96
CA LYS A 707 0.25 34.64 -110.26
C LYS A 707 0.61 34.52 -108.77
N ARG A 708 0.27 33.39 -108.15
CA ARG A 708 0.60 33.12 -106.75
C ARG A 708 2.09 32.88 -106.56
N ASN A 709 2.73 32.18 -107.49
CA ASN A 709 4.18 31.95 -107.47
C ASN A 709 4.96 33.25 -107.60
N GLN A 710 4.47 34.17 -108.44
CA GLN A 710 5.03 35.52 -108.56
C GLN A 710 4.95 36.26 -107.22
N GLU A 711 3.75 36.37 -106.63
CA GLU A 711 3.55 37.02 -105.31
C GLU A 711 4.45 36.43 -104.23
N LEU A 712 4.52 35.10 -104.13
CA LEU A 712 5.28 34.41 -103.10
C LEU A 712 6.79 34.59 -103.27
N SER A 713 7.28 34.57 -104.52
CA SER A 713 8.70 34.82 -104.81
C SER A 713 9.11 36.26 -104.49
N ASP A 714 8.22 37.23 -104.72
CA ASP A 714 8.41 38.65 -104.35
C ASP A 714 8.50 38.82 -102.83
N LEU A 715 7.57 38.19 -102.08
CA LEU A 715 7.58 38.22 -100.63
C LEU A 715 8.84 37.58 -100.06
N ARG A 716 9.26 36.42 -100.56
CA ARG A 716 10.48 35.74 -100.11
C ARG A 716 11.75 36.54 -100.38
N ALA A 717 11.87 37.17 -101.55
CA ALA A 717 13.00 38.06 -101.85
C ALA A 717 13.03 39.26 -100.89
N LYS A 718 11.88 39.84 -100.57
CA LYS A 718 11.75 40.94 -99.61
C LYS A 718 12.02 40.50 -98.18
N ARG A 719 11.59 39.30 -97.77
CA ARG A 719 11.89 38.75 -96.45
C ARG A 719 13.39 38.59 -96.27
N VAL A 720 14.08 38.02 -97.26
CA VAL A 720 15.54 37.88 -97.23
C VAL A 720 16.22 39.24 -97.16
N LYS A 721 15.74 40.24 -97.91
CA LYS A 721 16.24 41.62 -97.81
C LYS A 721 16.10 42.15 -96.39
N THR A 722 14.92 41.97 -95.80
CA THR A 722 14.59 42.45 -94.46
C THR A 722 15.47 41.75 -93.42
N TRP A 723 15.63 40.44 -93.54
CA TRP A 723 16.51 39.64 -92.68
C TRP A 723 17.96 40.11 -92.74
N LEU A 724 18.53 40.36 -93.93
CA LEU A 724 19.89 40.89 -94.04
C LEU A 724 20.04 42.24 -93.33
N ILE A 725 19.03 43.11 -93.39
CA ILE A 725 19.03 44.40 -92.67
C ILE A 725 18.94 44.17 -91.16
N GLU A 726 18.10 43.21 -90.71
CA GLU A 726 18.01 42.79 -89.31
C GLU A 726 19.37 42.27 -88.78
N GLN A 727 20.16 41.61 -89.64
CA GLN A 727 21.53 41.16 -89.33
C GLN A 727 22.60 42.27 -89.47
N GLY A 728 22.22 43.53 -89.67
CA GLY A 728 23.14 44.67 -89.68
C GLY A 728 23.69 45.05 -91.05
N VAL A 729 23.24 44.44 -92.15
CA VAL A 729 23.62 44.89 -93.51
C VAL A 729 23.03 46.25 -93.80
N LYS A 730 23.90 47.21 -94.14
CA LYS A 730 23.50 48.57 -94.53
C LYS A 730 22.49 48.54 -95.70
N PRO A 731 21.32 49.19 -95.58
CA PRO A 731 20.28 49.16 -96.61
C PRO A 731 20.77 49.61 -98.01
N GLU A 732 21.79 50.46 -98.09
CA GLU A 732 22.37 50.94 -99.35
C GLU A 732 23.07 49.84 -100.15
N LYS A 733 23.46 48.72 -99.52
CA LYS A 733 24.05 47.55 -100.19
C LYS A 733 23.00 46.70 -100.91
N LEU A 734 21.71 46.86 -100.59
CA LEU A 734 20.62 46.01 -101.09
C LEU A 734 19.73 46.77 -102.08
N VAL A 735 20.17 46.87 -103.34
CA VAL A 735 19.62 47.75 -104.39
C VAL A 735 18.23 47.31 -104.90
N GLY A 736 17.74 46.14 -104.51
CA GLY A 736 16.38 45.70 -104.82
C GLY A 736 16.10 44.27 -104.38
N ALA A 737 14.83 43.93 -104.26
CA ALA A 737 14.33 42.57 -104.05
C ALA A 737 13.15 42.33 -105.00
N ILE A 738 13.30 41.40 -105.94
CA ILE A 738 12.34 41.15 -107.02
C ILE A 738 12.08 39.65 -107.12
N GLY A 739 10.82 39.25 -107.08
CA GLY A 739 10.37 37.92 -107.44
C GLY A 739 10.26 37.78 -108.94
N TYR A 740 10.59 36.62 -109.47
CA TYR A 740 10.37 36.26 -110.88
C TYR A 740 9.37 35.11 -111.04
N GLY A 741 8.76 34.64 -109.95
CA GLY A 741 7.89 33.48 -109.95
C GLY A 741 8.54 32.32 -110.70
N SER A 742 7.80 31.72 -111.63
CA SER A 742 8.29 30.66 -112.50
C SER A 742 8.77 31.15 -113.87
N SER A 743 9.01 32.46 -114.05
CA SER A 743 9.43 33.03 -115.35
C SER A 743 10.91 32.83 -115.66
N GLN A 744 11.74 32.60 -114.64
CA GLN A 744 13.19 32.38 -114.76
C GLN A 744 13.61 31.04 -114.12
N LEU A 745 13.09 29.95 -114.69
CA LEU A 745 13.48 28.59 -114.28
C LEU A 745 14.97 28.37 -114.59
N LYS A 746 15.68 27.77 -113.63
CA LYS A 746 17.09 27.37 -113.79
C LYS A 746 17.20 26.08 -114.59
N VAL A 747 16.31 25.14 -114.31
CA VAL A 747 16.19 23.86 -115.00
C VAL A 747 14.77 23.68 -115.48
N GLN A 748 14.62 23.18 -116.71
CA GLN A 748 13.31 22.92 -117.28
C GLN A 748 12.58 21.83 -116.49
N GLU A 749 11.40 22.16 -115.95
CA GLU A 749 10.59 21.19 -115.21
C GLU A 749 9.92 20.18 -116.15
N PRO A 750 9.76 18.91 -115.72
CA PRO A 750 9.05 17.91 -116.50
C PRO A 750 7.59 18.32 -116.70
N THR A 751 7.05 18.09 -117.90
CA THR A 751 5.62 18.32 -118.17
C THR A 751 4.75 17.48 -117.25
N ALA A 752 3.50 17.88 -117.00
CA ALA A 752 2.58 17.12 -116.12
C ALA A 752 2.42 15.64 -116.52
N ALA A 753 2.59 15.31 -117.81
CA ALA A 753 2.59 13.93 -118.30
C ALA A 753 3.91 13.18 -118.04
N ALA A 754 5.05 13.87 -118.08
CA ALA A 754 6.37 13.32 -117.78
C ALA A 754 6.58 13.15 -116.26
N ALA A 755 6.12 14.11 -115.45
CA ALA A 755 6.20 14.06 -114.00
C ALA A 755 5.46 12.85 -113.39
N LYS A 756 4.34 12.40 -114.00
CA LYS A 756 3.61 11.19 -113.59
C LYS A 756 4.38 9.88 -113.80
N LYS A 757 5.47 9.90 -114.58
CA LYS A 757 6.30 8.72 -114.91
C LYS A 757 7.64 8.70 -114.16
N MET A 758 7.95 9.75 -113.41
CA MET A 758 9.16 9.89 -112.59
C MET A 758 8.82 9.64 -111.12
N LYS A 759 9.82 9.31 -110.30
CA LYS A 759 9.63 9.24 -108.84
C LYS A 759 9.36 10.64 -108.30
N LYS A 760 8.53 10.75 -107.26
CA LYS A 760 8.12 12.05 -106.70
C LYS A 760 9.35 12.83 -106.21
N GLU A 761 10.34 12.13 -105.66
CA GLU A 761 11.60 12.67 -105.16
C GLU A 761 12.46 13.25 -106.28
N GLU A 762 12.47 12.63 -107.47
CA GLU A 762 13.22 13.12 -108.64
C GLU A 762 12.60 14.41 -109.21
N VAL A 763 11.26 14.45 -109.27
CA VAL A 763 10.53 15.66 -109.70
C VAL A 763 10.75 16.80 -108.69
N GLU A 764 10.73 16.47 -107.40
CA GLU A 764 10.93 17.45 -106.33
C GLU A 764 12.36 17.97 -106.26
N ALA A 765 13.37 17.14 -106.54
CA ALA A 765 14.77 17.56 -106.64
C ALA A 765 14.97 18.60 -107.76
N VAL A 766 14.32 18.42 -108.92
CA VAL A 766 14.36 19.41 -110.01
C VAL A 766 13.64 20.70 -109.60
N ARG A 767 12.46 20.59 -108.97
CA ARG A 767 11.70 21.76 -108.50
C ARG A 767 12.44 22.54 -107.41
N LYS A 768 13.16 21.85 -106.52
CA LYS A 768 14.00 22.47 -105.48
C LYS A 768 15.08 23.36 -106.09
N GLN A 769 15.67 22.98 -107.22
CA GLN A 769 16.67 23.83 -107.91
C GLN A 769 16.08 25.12 -108.50
N ASN A 770 14.78 25.13 -108.82
CA ASN A 770 14.10 26.32 -109.32
C ASN A 770 13.61 27.25 -108.20
N ARG A 771 13.22 26.68 -107.06
CA ARG A 771 12.85 27.43 -105.84
C ARG A 771 14.11 27.86 -105.10
N ARG A 772 14.61 29.06 -105.40
CA ARG A 772 15.88 29.56 -104.88
C ARG A 772 15.85 31.07 -104.67
N ILE A 773 16.79 31.54 -103.85
CA ILE A 773 17.18 32.95 -103.81
C ILE A 773 18.44 33.12 -104.63
N THR A 774 18.46 34.10 -105.52
CA THR A 774 19.64 34.45 -106.31
C THR A 774 20.11 35.85 -105.94
N VAL A 775 21.40 36.00 -105.70
CA VAL A 775 22.04 37.30 -105.50
C VAL A 775 22.66 37.74 -106.81
N VAL A 776 22.39 38.97 -107.23
CA VAL A 776 22.93 39.57 -108.45
C VAL A 776 23.74 40.80 -108.11
N VAL A 777 25.01 40.80 -108.49
CA VAL A 777 25.93 41.89 -108.17
C VAL A 777 25.65 43.08 -109.09
N LYS A 778 25.31 44.21 -108.49
CA LYS A 778 25.04 45.49 -109.17
C LYS A 778 26.24 46.42 -109.13
N ARG A 779 27.07 46.34 -108.10
CA ARG A 779 28.38 47.02 -107.97
C ARG A 779 29.38 46.07 -107.35
N ALA A 780 30.56 45.95 -107.97
CA ALA A 780 31.68 45.13 -107.50
C ALA A 780 32.41 45.77 -106.30
N CYS A 781 33.33 45.03 -105.69
CA CYS A 781 34.14 45.49 -104.56
C CYS A 781 35.21 46.55 -104.90
N ASP A 782 35.56 46.65 -106.18
CA ASP A 782 36.64 47.50 -106.73
C ASP A 782 36.30 49.00 -106.80
#